data_AF-A0A953KW88-F1
#
_entry.id   AF-A0A953KW88-F1
#
_cell.length_a   1.000
_cell.length_b   1.000
_cell.length_c   1.000
_cell.angle_alpha   90.00
_cell.angle_beta   90.00
_cell.angle_gamma   90.00
#
_symmetry.space_group_name_H-M   'P 1'
#
loop_
_entity.id
_entity.type
_entity.pdbx_description
1 polymer ?
#
loop_
_entity_poly.entity_id
_entity_poly.type
_entity_poly.pdbx_seq_one_letter_code
_entity_poly.pdbx_strand_id
1 'polypeptide(L)'
;MTFENDEARRNYFLNKLRAHLKNPEFRKIEGFPIGEDEDILRLSDPPYYTACPNPFLADFIQHYGKPYDPNVPYSKEPFAADVSEGKYDPLYKVHAYPTKVPYRAIMRYLLHYTNPGDIVLDGFGGTGMTGVAALMCAQLSEVHTLPSVASNSEVGERYAVLCDLSTNATHIAATYTRNVNPRRLRHYFDEYLGKVKSKLDWVYETTDPRTKQKSTIEYTVWSEVFLCENCSREFSYWEAAVSYQPGQALGEVGDYARCPHCDSESTRRNATYATETVFDPLVGKAVLRKKHRPVLINFSGGTRRGEKYPDDLDMDILKRIENLSFESPVSTAPLMHTGEKWGDLEREYHLGISHSHHFFTARNLRVVSELFAGLKSIPRPYSDTIAFMLTAAFNRITTLVRYMPQYKERNVGPLSGTLYKPMLFGELNVFSVLETKAARTIEGLSTLPASKCCFISTQSSSGMSKSLPENSIDYIFTDPPFGDNLPYSELNFNEESWIGVFTNIDAEAIVSETRAVDESQYKERMRKCFEANFQILKPGRWMTIVFHNSRNTIWTAIQEAIGQAGFVVADVRTLDKKRGTTKQQVYTAGAVKQDLVISAYKPNGGLEARFRLEAGTAEGVWDFVRTHLKQLPIFDAKDGLATVIAERQNYLLFDRMVAFHVQRGVTVPLSAAEFYVGLGQRFAERDGMFFLPEQIAEYDRKRLAVKELGQLELIPRDEDSAIKWLQQQLRTKPQTFQELQPNFMRSVAGWAKHERALELSEMLTHNFIRYDGQGEVPSQIHSYLSTNFKELRNLPKDSATLRAKAKDRWYVPDPNKAGDIEKLRERALLKEFAEYCESSQKKLKVFRLEAVRAGFRKAWQERDYDTIIAVANKIPDVVLQEDPKLLMWYDQALTRKGG
;
A
#
# COMPACT_ATOMS: atom_id res chain seq x y z
N MET A 1 -9.97 37.48 -4.52
CA MET A 1 -8.91 38.34 -5.13
C MET A 1 -8.84 38.01 -6.61
N THR A 2 -8.61 39.00 -7.48
CA THR A 2 -8.39 38.81 -8.91
C THR A 2 -7.01 39.33 -9.29
N PHE A 3 -6.36 38.68 -10.25
CA PHE A 3 -5.03 39.06 -10.74
C PHE A 3 -5.08 39.20 -12.26
N GLU A 4 -4.22 40.06 -12.82
CA GLU A 4 -4.14 40.30 -14.27
C GLU A 4 -3.75 39.04 -15.04
N ASN A 5 -2.81 38.27 -14.50
CA ASN A 5 -2.32 37.03 -15.08
C ASN A 5 -1.73 36.10 -14.00
N ASP A 6 -1.37 34.88 -14.40
CA ASP A 6 -0.84 33.87 -13.47
C ASP A 6 0.53 34.21 -12.89
N GLU A 7 1.33 35.03 -13.57
CA GLU A 7 2.63 35.49 -13.10
C GLU A 7 2.47 36.53 -11.98
N ALA A 8 1.57 37.51 -12.15
CA ALA A 8 1.24 38.49 -11.12
C ALA A 8 0.69 37.82 -9.85
N ARG A 9 -0.20 36.82 -10.01
CA ARG A 9 -0.68 35.97 -8.90
C ARG A 9 0.51 35.29 -8.20
N ARG A 10 1.36 34.59 -8.95
CA ARG A 10 2.49 33.85 -8.39
C ARG A 10 3.43 34.77 -7.60
N ASN A 11 3.79 35.93 -8.17
CA ASN A 11 4.67 36.90 -7.52
C ASN A 11 4.10 37.42 -6.20
N TYR A 12 2.79 37.72 -6.16
CA TYR A 12 2.11 38.13 -4.93
C TYR A 12 2.21 37.06 -3.84
N PHE A 13 1.85 35.81 -4.16
CA PHE A 13 1.87 34.72 -3.18
C PHE A 13 3.28 34.25 -2.82
N LEU A 14 4.26 34.36 -3.71
CA LEU A 14 5.66 34.12 -3.39
C LEU A 14 6.21 35.12 -2.39
N ASN A 15 5.85 36.39 -2.50
CA ASN A 15 6.25 37.39 -1.52
C ASN A 15 5.68 37.08 -0.12
N LYS A 16 4.44 36.59 -0.07
CA LYS A 16 3.87 36.06 1.18
C LYS A 16 4.58 34.81 1.67
N LEU A 17 4.83 33.84 0.80
CA LEU A 17 5.53 32.61 1.16
C LEU A 17 6.93 32.90 1.71
N ARG A 18 7.66 33.84 1.09
CA ARG A 18 8.96 34.32 1.59
C ARG A 18 8.87 34.91 3.00
N ALA A 19 7.77 35.58 3.34
CA ALA A 19 7.55 36.05 4.71
C ALA A 19 7.31 34.88 5.69
N HIS A 20 6.56 33.85 5.28
CA HIS A 20 6.38 32.63 6.09
C HIS A 20 7.70 31.86 6.29
N LEU A 21 8.57 31.76 5.27
CA LEU A 21 9.87 31.08 5.37
C LEU A 21 10.82 31.73 6.39
N LYS A 22 10.65 33.03 6.68
CA LYS A 22 11.39 33.73 7.73
C LYS A 22 10.89 33.42 9.15
N ASN A 23 9.69 32.83 9.29
CA ASN A 23 9.14 32.47 10.58
C ASN A 23 9.68 31.11 11.06
N PRO A 24 10.42 31.04 12.19
CA PRO A 24 10.93 29.78 12.72
C PRO A 24 9.85 28.76 13.06
N GLU A 25 8.68 29.20 13.52
CA GLU A 25 7.57 28.29 13.87
C GLU A 25 6.98 27.61 12.64
N PHE A 26 6.99 28.29 11.48
CA PHE A 26 6.57 27.70 10.22
C PHE A 26 7.51 26.57 9.78
N ARG A 27 8.82 26.71 10.04
CA ARG A 27 9.82 25.68 9.76
C ARG A 27 9.76 24.47 10.70
N LYS A 28 9.11 24.62 11.86
CA LYS A 28 8.88 23.52 12.82
C LYS A 28 7.67 22.65 12.47
N ILE A 29 6.95 22.96 11.39
CA ILE A 29 5.91 22.05 10.89
C ILE A 29 6.58 20.73 10.51
N GLU A 30 6.01 19.63 10.97
CA GLU A 30 6.60 18.30 10.80
C GLU A 30 6.73 17.93 9.32
N GLY A 31 7.90 17.44 8.94
CA GLY A 31 8.21 17.13 7.54
C GLY A 31 8.53 18.36 6.67
N PHE A 32 8.83 19.51 7.27
CA PHE A 32 9.35 20.67 6.51
C PHE A 32 10.62 20.23 5.74
N PRO A 33 10.68 20.47 4.42
CA PRO A 33 11.73 19.90 3.57
C PRO A 33 13.09 20.56 3.76
N ILE A 34 14.14 19.87 3.30
CA ILE A 34 15.53 20.33 3.39
C ILE A 34 15.90 21.02 2.07
N GLY A 35 16.22 22.31 2.12
CA GLY A 35 16.63 23.08 0.94
C GLY A 35 16.71 24.57 1.22
N GLU A 36 17.36 25.30 0.32
CA GLU A 36 17.46 26.76 0.40
C GLU A 36 16.11 27.44 0.09
N ASP A 37 15.87 28.60 0.69
CA ASP A 37 14.61 29.34 0.51
C ASP A 37 14.33 29.67 -0.94
N GLU A 38 15.36 30.02 -1.70
CA GLU A 38 15.22 30.33 -3.12
C GLU A 38 14.92 29.08 -3.95
N ASP A 39 15.36 27.88 -3.55
CA ASP A 39 14.96 26.64 -4.19
C ASP A 39 13.51 26.27 -3.88
N ILE A 40 13.08 26.44 -2.62
CA ILE A 40 11.67 26.25 -2.23
C ILE A 40 10.77 27.23 -3.00
N LEU A 41 11.13 28.52 -3.04
CA LEU A 41 10.38 29.56 -3.75
C LEU A 41 10.38 29.33 -5.26
N ARG A 42 11.52 28.91 -5.83
CA ARG A 42 11.61 28.52 -7.24
C ARG A 42 10.67 27.36 -7.51
N LEU A 43 10.75 26.26 -6.78
CA LEU A 43 9.93 25.07 -7.06
C LEU A 43 8.41 25.34 -6.88
N SER A 44 8.04 26.23 -5.95
CA SER A 44 6.65 26.56 -5.62
C SER A 44 5.88 27.34 -6.72
N ASP A 45 4.56 27.13 -6.75
CA ASP A 45 3.57 27.88 -7.52
C ASP A 45 2.34 28.25 -6.66
N PRO A 46 2.51 29.09 -5.62
CA PRO A 46 1.49 29.34 -4.62
C PRO A 46 0.35 30.21 -5.16
N PRO A 47 -0.92 29.96 -4.77
CA PRO A 47 -1.30 29.16 -3.61
C PRO A 47 -1.55 27.67 -3.93
N TYR A 48 -1.46 27.27 -5.21
CA TYR A 48 -1.82 25.92 -5.64
C TYR A 48 -0.78 24.86 -5.26
N TYR A 49 0.50 25.22 -5.24
CA TYR A 49 1.58 24.32 -4.83
C TYR A 49 2.66 25.09 -4.08
N THR A 50 3.07 24.56 -2.93
CA THR A 50 4.31 24.97 -2.26
C THR A 50 5.19 23.75 -2.05
N ALA A 51 6.48 23.88 -2.35
CA ALA A 51 7.51 22.87 -2.08
C ALA A 51 7.92 22.85 -0.59
N CYS A 52 6.97 23.12 0.30
CA CYS A 52 7.04 23.17 1.76
C CYS A 52 5.59 23.15 2.27
N PRO A 53 5.33 23.17 3.60
CA PRO A 53 3.99 23.39 4.14
C PRO A 53 3.26 24.52 3.41
N ASN A 54 2.03 24.29 2.95
CA ASN A 54 1.28 25.31 2.22
C ASN A 54 0.52 26.21 3.21
N PRO A 55 0.96 27.47 3.43
CA PRO A 55 0.35 28.33 4.45
C PRO A 55 -1.02 28.89 4.02
N PHE A 56 -1.42 28.66 2.76
CA PHE A 56 -2.64 29.22 2.19
C PHE A 56 -3.83 28.24 2.22
N LEU A 57 -3.64 27.03 2.78
CA LEU A 57 -4.68 26.01 2.81
C LEU A 57 -5.90 26.43 3.64
N ALA A 58 -5.71 27.11 4.77
CA ALA A 58 -6.82 27.61 5.59
C ALA A 58 -7.69 28.63 4.82
N ASP A 59 -7.05 29.58 4.11
CA ASP A 59 -7.75 30.55 3.26
C ASP A 59 -8.52 29.86 2.12
N PHE A 60 -7.93 28.81 1.54
CA PHE A 60 -8.58 27.97 0.53
C PHE A 60 -9.84 27.28 1.09
N ILE A 61 -9.73 26.63 2.26
CA ILE A 61 -10.86 26.00 2.94
C ILE A 61 -11.96 27.02 3.23
N GLN A 62 -11.59 28.21 3.69
CA GLN A 62 -12.55 29.27 3.97
C GLN A 62 -13.29 29.74 2.71
N HIS A 63 -12.61 29.77 1.57
CA HIS A 63 -13.18 30.28 0.32
C HIS A 63 -14.05 29.24 -0.41
N TYR A 64 -13.61 27.98 -0.47
CA TYR A 64 -14.26 26.94 -1.26
C TYR A 64 -15.03 25.91 -0.42
N GLY A 65 -14.66 25.76 0.86
CA GLY A 65 -15.25 24.77 1.76
C GLY A 65 -16.61 25.21 2.29
N LYS A 66 -17.43 24.22 2.64
CA LYS A 66 -18.69 24.41 3.35
C LYS A 66 -18.49 24.07 4.84
N PRO A 67 -18.82 24.96 5.79
CA PRO A 67 -18.79 24.61 7.21
C PRO A 67 -19.61 23.36 7.51
N TYR A 68 -19.19 22.58 8.51
CA TYR A 68 -19.98 21.44 8.95
C TYR A 68 -21.30 21.90 9.56
N ASP A 69 -22.41 21.40 9.03
CA ASP A 69 -23.75 21.58 9.58
C ASP A 69 -24.31 20.22 10.02
N PRO A 70 -24.52 19.97 11.33
CA PRO A 70 -25.07 18.71 11.82
C PRO A 70 -26.52 18.46 11.39
N ASN A 71 -27.24 19.49 10.91
CA ASN A 71 -28.62 19.36 10.45
C ASN A 71 -28.73 18.91 8.99
N VAL A 72 -27.65 18.99 8.22
CA VAL A 72 -27.63 18.49 6.84
C VAL A 72 -27.41 16.98 6.88
N PRO A 73 -28.42 16.16 6.48
CA PRO A 73 -28.29 14.72 6.52
C PRO A 73 -27.23 14.28 5.50
N TYR A 74 -26.27 13.49 5.97
CA TYR A 74 -25.32 12.78 5.13
C TYR A 74 -25.46 11.29 5.42
N SER A 75 -25.78 10.52 4.37
CA SER A 75 -25.96 9.07 4.45
C SER A 75 -25.34 8.44 3.22
N LYS A 76 -24.21 7.76 3.41
CA LYS A 76 -23.50 6.97 2.39
C LYS A 76 -23.09 5.65 3.04
N GLU A 77 -23.22 4.55 2.30
CA GLU A 77 -22.72 3.23 2.68
C GLU A 77 -21.26 3.05 2.21
N PRO A 78 -20.50 2.09 2.74
CA PRO A 78 -19.22 1.68 2.18
C PRO A 78 -19.34 1.37 0.69
N PHE A 79 -18.39 1.85 -0.10
CA PHE A 79 -18.36 1.56 -1.53
C PHE A 79 -18.09 0.07 -1.75
N ALA A 80 -19.10 -0.66 -2.25
CA ALA A 80 -19.13 -2.12 -2.24
C ALA A 80 -18.58 -2.80 -3.52
N ALA A 81 -18.25 -2.05 -4.58
CA ALA A 81 -17.89 -2.66 -5.86
C ALA A 81 -16.39 -3.01 -5.96
N ASP A 82 -16.09 -4.22 -6.44
CA ASP A 82 -14.73 -4.62 -6.81
C ASP A 82 -14.22 -3.72 -7.95
N VAL A 83 -13.20 -2.92 -7.67
CA VAL A 83 -12.61 -2.02 -8.66
C VAL A 83 -11.46 -2.74 -9.36
N SER A 84 -11.59 -2.88 -10.68
CA SER A 84 -10.55 -3.50 -11.51
C SER A 84 -10.18 -2.61 -12.68
N GLU A 85 -8.99 -2.01 -12.61
CA GLU A 85 -8.49 -1.02 -13.57
C GLU A 85 -7.06 -1.34 -14.00
N GLY A 86 -6.78 -1.17 -15.30
CA GLY A 86 -5.47 -1.44 -15.89
C GLY A 86 -4.55 -0.22 -15.88
N LYS A 87 -3.23 -0.45 -15.86
CA LYS A 87 -2.18 0.60 -15.93
C LYS A 87 -1.92 1.14 -17.35
N TYR A 88 -2.90 1.07 -18.25
CA TYR A 88 -2.69 1.35 -19.68
C TYR A 88 -2.89 2.80 -20.08
N ASP A 89 -3.52 3.59 -19.21
CA ASP A 89 -3.82 5.00 -19.43
C ASP A 89 -2.55 5.83 -19.73
N PRO A 90 -2.56 6.71 -20.76
CA PRO A 90 -1.44 7.56 -21.11
C PRO A 90 -0.89 8.38 -19.93
N LEU A 91 -1.74 8.97 -19.08
CA LEU A 91 -1.34 9.77 -17.92
C LEU A 91 -0.57 8.93 -16.90
N TYR A 92 -0.91 7.65 -16.75
CA TYR A 92 -0.24 6.75 -15.83
C TYR A 92 1.22 6.51 -16.23
N LYS A 93 1.55 6.55 -17.53
CA LYS A 93 2.88 6.23 -18.09
C LYS A 93 3.84 7.41 -18.23
N VAL A 94 3.37 8.64 -18.01
CA VAL A 94 4.18 9.86 -18.21
C VAL A 94 5.39 9.89 -17.26
N HIS A 95 5.12 9.83 -15.96
CA HIS A 95 6.14 9.73 -14.91
C HIS A 95 5.96 8.43 -14.14
N ALA A 96 7.03 7.62 -14.10
CA ALA A 96 7.05 6.42 -13.28
C ALA A 96 7.23 6.84 -11.81
N TYR A 97 6.48 6.22 -10.91
CA TYR A 97 6.63 6.38 -9.47
C TYR A 97 6.07 5.12 -8.78
N PRO A 98 6.63 4.68 -7.64
CA PRO A 98 6.13 3.52 -6.94
C PRO A 98 4.68 3.69 -6.46
N THR A 99 4.01 2.55 -6.20
CA THR A 99 2.66 2.42 -5.59
C THR A 99 1.47 3.15 -6.24
N LYS A 100 1.67 3.96 -7.28
CA LYS A 100 0.62 4.76 -7.97
C LYS A 100 -0.70 4.01 -8.23
N VAL A 101 -1.80 4.53 -7.69
CA VAL A 101 -3.16 4.07 -7.94
C VAL A 101 -3.73 4.70 -9.23
N PRO A 102 -4.37 3.96 -10.14
CA PRO A 102 -5.03 4.54 -11.33
C PRO A 102 -6.15 5.53 -10.94
N TYR A 103 -6.17 6.74 -11.52
CA TYR A 103 -7.16 7.77 -11.16
C TYR A 103 -8.61 7.29 -11.37
N ARG A 104 -8.87 6.47 -12.40
CA ARG A 104 -10.20 5.90 -12.69
C ARG A 104 -10.73 5.05 -11.54
N ALA A 105 -9.85 4.38 -10.80
CA ALA A 105 -10.24 3.65 -9.59
C ALA A 105 -10.66 4.63 -8.49
N ILE A 106 -9.88 5.69 -8.28
CA ILE A 106 -10.13 6.74 -7.28
C ILE A 106 -11.43 7.50 -7.59
N MET A 107 -11.69 7.81 -8.86
CA MET A 107 -12.90 8.52 -9.30
C MET A 107 -14.19 7.87 -8.80
N ARG A 108 -14.26 6.54 -8.77
CA ARG A 108 -15.45 5.82 -8.30
C ARG A 108 -15.74 6.12 -6.83
N TYR A 109 -14.70 6.17 -6.01
CA TYR A 109 -14.81 6.55 -4.61
C TYR A 109 -15.19 8.03 -4.46
N LEU A 110 -14.59 8.93 -5.25
CA LEU A 110 -14.93 10.36 -5.19
C LEU A 110 -16.41 10.59 -5.57
N LEU A 111 -16.86 10.01 -6.68
CA LEU A 111 -18.25 10.13 -7.15
C LEU A 111 -19.26 9.53 -6.14
N HIS A 112 -18.86 8.50 -5.40
CA HIS A 112 -19.72 7.88 -4.39
C HIS A 112 -19.85 8.73 -3.11
N TYR A 113 -18.74 9.18 -2.54
CA TYR A 113 -18.71 9.85 -1.24
C TYR A 113 -18.84 11.38 -1.29
N THR A 114 -18.68 12.00 -2.47
CA THR A 114 -18.64 13.47 -2.60
C THR A 114 -19.55 14.01 -3.69
N ASN A 115 -20.02 15.23 -3.49
CA ASN A 115 -20.74 16.01 -4.49
C ASN A 115 -19.82 17.07 -5.13
N PRO A 116 -20.20 17.67 -6.27
CA PRO A 116 -19.47 18.79 -6.83
C PRO A 116 -19.25 19.92 -5.80
N GLY A 117 -18.03 20.45 -5.78
CA GLY A 117 -17.57 21.48 -4.84
C GLY A 117 -17.16 20.98 -3.45
N ASP A 118 -17.35 19.70 -3.13
CA ASP A 118 -16.83 19.13 -1.89
C ASP A 118 -15.30 18.99 -1.93
N ILE A 119 -14.67 18.93 -0.74
CA ILE A 119 -13.21 18.91 -0.59
C ILE A 119 -12.73 17.50 -0.21
N VAL A 120 -11.86 16.96 -1.05
CA VAL A 120 -11.18 15.68 -0.87
C VAL A 120 -9.76 15.91 -0.37
N LEU A 121 -9.30 15.11 0.60
CA LEU A 121 -7.91 15.08 1.01
C LEU A 121 -7.26 13.75 0.64
N ASP A 122 -6.02 13.83 0.19
CA ASP A 122 -5.08 12.71 0.17
C ASP A 122 -3.82 13.09 0.97
N GLY A 123 -3.66 12.45 2.14
CA GLY A 123 -2.53 12.70 3.05
C GLY A 123 -1.23 11.99 2.66
N PHE A 124 -1.28 11.11 1.66
CA PHE A 124 -0.16 10.37 1.10
C PHE A 124 -0.27 10.42 -0.44
N GLY A 125 -0.35 11.65 -0.96
CA GLY A 125 -0.78 11.94 -2.32
C GLY A 125 0.09 11.34 -3.41
N GLY A 126 1.35 11.00 -3.10
CA GLY A 126 2.32 10.48 -4.05
C GLY A 126 2.36 11.36 -5.30
N THR A 127 2.13 10.75 -6.48
CA THR A 127 2.09 11.48 -7.76
C THR A 127 0.83 12.34 -7.99
N GLY A 128 -0.08 12.42 -7.03
CA GLY A 128 -1.27 13.28 -7.10
C GLY A 128 -2.44 12.71 -7.90
N MET A 129 -2.56 11.39 -7.99
CA MET A 129 -3.64 10.75 -8.77
C MET A 129 -5.04 11.02 -8.21
N THR A 130 -5.16 11.30 -6.92
CA THR A 130 -6.41 11.79 -6.31
C THR A 130 -6.81 13.16 -6.85
N GLY A 131 -5.84 14.06 -7.11
CA GLY A 131 -6.08 15.34 -7.76
C GLY A 131 -6.49 15.19 -9.23
N VAL A 132 -5.83 14.29 -9.96
CA VAL A 132 -6.25 13.93 -11.33
C VAL A 132 -7.68 13.36 -11.34
N ALA A 133 -8.02 12.49 -10.39
CA ALA A 133 -9.37 11.95 -10.26
C ALA A 133 -10.41 13.06 -10.00
N ALA A 134 -10.10 14.00 -9.10
CA ALA A 134 -10.98 15.14 -8.80
C ALA A 134 -11.23 16.03 -10.03
N LEU A 135 -10.19 16.28 -10.84
CA LEU A 135 -10.30 16.96 -12.13
C LEU A 135 -11.19 16.19 -13.11
N MET A 136 -10.95 14.88 -13.24
CA MET A 136 -11.68 14.04 -14.19
C MET A 136 -13.14 13.79 -13.81
N CYS A 137 -13.53 13.95 -12.54
CA CYS A 137 -14.94 13.88 -12.12
C CYS A 137 -15.83 14.95 -12.78
N ALA A 138 -15.25 16.00 -13.39
CA ALA A 138 -15.97 16.99 -14.18
C ALA A 138 -16.16 16.59 -15.66
N GLN A 139 -15.43 15.58 -16.15
CA GLN A 139 -15.51 15.15 -17.54
C GLN A 139 -16.59 14.09 -17.72
N LEU A 140 -17.74 14.50 -18.28
CA LEU A 140 -18.88 13.62 -18.53
C LEU A 140 -18.51 12.38 -19.36
N SER A 141 -17.68 12.56 -20.40
CA SER A 141 -17.22 11.48 -21.26
C SER A 141 -16.42 10.42 -20.51
N GLU A 142 -15.64 10.84 -19.51
CA GLU A 142 -14.84 9.92 -18.71
C GLU A 142 -15.74 9.18 -17.71
N VAL A 143 -16.59 9.91 -16.98
CA VAL A 143 -17.49 9.34 -15.98
C VAL A 143 -18.44 8.30 -16.58
N HIS A 144 -19.00 8.56 -17.76
CA HIS A 144 -19.93 7.64 -18.44
C HIS A 144 -19.31 6.28 -18.81
N THR A 145 -17.97 6.20 -18.87
CA THR A 145 -17.27 4.95 -19.19
C THR A 145 -16.86 4.15 -17.95
N LEU A 146 -17.06 4.70 -16.75
CA LEU A 146 -16.73 4.01 -15.50
C LEU A 146 -17.83 3.01 -15.13
N PRO A 147 -17.51 1.72 -14.96
CA PRO A 147 -18.49 0.77 -14.43
C PRO A 147 -18.68 1.00 -12.94
N SER A 148 -19.86 0.61 -12.42
CA SER A 148 -20.18 0.66 -10.98
C SER A 148 -20.22 2.07 -10.38
N VAL A 149 -20.44 3.11 -11.19
CA VAL A 149 -20.83 4.44 -10.71
C VAL A 149 -22.35 4.46 -10.56
N ALA A 150 -22.86 4.85 -9.40
CA ALA A 150 -24.29 4.92 -9.16
C ALA A 150 -24.95 5.94 -10.10
N SER A 151 -26.12 5.62 -10.65
CA SER A 151 -26.83 6.47 -11.62
C SER A 151 -27.22 7.85 -11.09
N ASN A 152 -27.22 8.03 -9.77
CA ASN A 152 -27.48 9.29 -9.08
C ASN A 152 -26.20 10.07 -8.69
N SER A 153 -25.02 9.64 -9.15
CA SER A 153 -23.77 10.35 -8.86
C SER A 153 -23.71 11.65 -9.67
N GLU A 154 -23.55 12.79 -8.98
CA GLU A 154 -23.50 14.09 -9.64
C GLU A 154 -22.14 14.32 -10.32
N VAL A 155 -22.13 14.63 -11.62
CA VAL A 155 -20.90 14.92 -12.38
C VAL A 155 -20.53 16.39 -12.19
N GLY A 156 -19.24 16.69 -11.95
CA GLY A 156 -18.77 18.04 -11.69
C GLY A 156 -17.40 18.11 -11.00
N GLU A 157 -16.88 19.32 -10.84
CA GLU A 157 -15.56 19.53 -10.21
C GLU A 157 -15.60 19.26 -8.71
N ARG A 158 -14.55 18.61 -8.20
CA ARG A 158 -14.26 18.49 -6.76
C ARG A 158 -12.94 19.19 -6.47
N TYR A 159 -12.80 19.72 -5.27
CA TYR A 159 -11.51 20.25 -4.86
C TYR A 159 -10.68 19.16 -4.18
N ALA A 160 -9.38 19.15 -4.45
CA ALA A 160 -8.44 18.22 -3.83
C ALA A 160 -7.36 18.98 -3.06
N VAL A 161 -7.14 18.58 -1.81
CA VAL A 161 -5.94 18.89 -1.05
C VAL A 161 -5.04 17.67 -1.10
N LEU A 162 -3.82 17.84 -1.60
CA LEU A 162 -2.83 16.77 -1.67
C LEU A 162 -1.68 17.11 -0.73
N CYS A 163 -1.28 16.15 0.08
CA CYS A 163 -0.12 16.24 0.94
C CYS A 163 0.79 15.04 0.68
N ASP A 164 2.08 15.28 0.58
CA ASP A 164 3.08 14.22 0.62
C ASP A 164 4.35 14.76 1.27
N LEU A 165 5.08 13.87 1.96
CA LEU A 165 6.37 14.20 2.55
C LEU A 165 7.42 14.41 1.45
N SER A 166 7.31 13.68 0.34
CA SER A 166 8.27 13.74 -0.75
C SER A 166 8.13 14.99 -1.60
N THR A 167 9.26 15.68 -1.75
CA THR A 167 9.37 16.85 -2.62
C THR A 167 9.26 16.46 -4.10
N ASN A 168 9.83 15.31 -4.50
CA ASN A 168 9.66 14.76 -5.85
C ASN A 168 8.20 14.38 -6.12
N ALA A 169 7.53 13.71 -5.19
CA ALA A 169 6.13 13.33 -5.31
C ALA A 169 5.22 14.55 -5.50
N THR A 170 5.36 15.55 -4.64
CA THR A 170 4.57 16.80 -4.75
C THR A 170 4.90 17.62 -6.00
N HIS A 171 6.16 17.63 -6.46
CA HIS A 171 6.54 18.24 -7.74
C HIS A 171 5.85 17.56 -8.93
N ILE A 172 5.81 16.23 -8.93
CA ILE A 172 5.10 15.42 -9.93
C ILE A 172 3.59 15.73 -9.88
N ALA A 173 2.99 15.72 -8.69
CA ALA A 173 1.57 16.03 -8.49
C ALA A 173 1.19 17.43 -8.99
N ALA A 174 2.04 18.42 -8.72
CA ALA A 174 1.85 19.79 -9.19
C ALA A 174 1.89 19.92 -10.71
N THR A 175 2.61 19.04 -11.41
CA THR A 175 2.63 19.03 -12.88
C THR A 175 1.39 18.34 -13.45
N TYR A 176 0.96 17.21 -12.87
CA TYR A 176 -0.25 16.50 -13.29
C TYR A 176 -1.54 17.30 -13.12
N THR A 177 -1.56 18.27 -12.23
CA THR A 177 -2.76 19.08 -11.91
C THR A 177 -2.70 20.50 -12.46
N ARG A 178 -1.66 20.82 -13.23
CA ARG A 178 -1.45 22.14 -13.81
C ARG A 178 -2.02 22.24 -15.22
N ASN A 179 -2.65 23.37 -15.51
CA ASN A 179 -3.05 23.71 -16.88
C ASN A 179 -1.83 24.15 -17.71
N VAL A 180 -1.49 23.38 -18.74
CA VAL A 180 -0.40 23.68 -19.68
C VAL A 180 -0.90 23.53 -21.10
N ASN A 181 -0.71 24.56 -21.93
CA ASN A 181 -1.04 24.48 -23.36
C ASN A 181 -0.05 23.52 -24.08
N PRO A 182 -0.52 22.39 -24.63
CA PRO A 182 0.38 21.37 -25.18
C PRO A 182 1.17 21.84 -26.42
N ARG A 183 0.58 22.74 -27.23
CA ARG A 183 1.25 23.29 -28.43
C ARG A 183 2.39 24.23 -28.04
N ARG A 184 2.17 25.11 -27.06
CA ARG A 184 3.24 25.98 -26.54
C ARG A 184 4.32 25.19 -25.83
N LEU A 185 3.95 24.15 -25.07
CA LEU A 185 4.91 23.23 -24.46
C LEU A 185 5.81 22.58 -25.50
N ARG A 186 5.22 22.06 -26.60
CA ARG A 186 5.98 21.50 -27.72
C ARG A 186 6.96 22.51 -28.32
N HIS A 187 6.49 23.72 -28.59
CA HIS A 187 7.31 24.79 -29.17
C HIS A 187 8.51 25.13 -28.28
N TYR A 188 8.28 25.42 -26.99
CA TYR A 188 9.38 25.74 -26.07
C TYR A 188 10.34 24.55 -25.89
N PHE A 189 9.81 23.32 -25.84
CA PHE A 189 10.64 22.12 -25.74
C PHE A 189 11.54 21.94 -26.96
N ASP A 190 11.00 22.03 -28.18
CA ASP A 190 11.78 21.85 -29.42
C ASP A 190 12.87 22.93 -29.56
N GLU A 191 12.54 24.19 -29.26
CA GLU A 191 13.51 25.30 -29.30
C GLU A 191 14.63 25.08 -28.29
N TYR A 192 14.27 24.75 -27.05
CA TYR A 192 15.20 24.49 -25.96
C TYR A 192 16.11 23.28 -26.25
N LEU A 193 15.52 22.14 -26.66
CA LEU A 193 16.27 20.93 -26.97
C LEU A 193 17.21 21.16 -28.15
N GLY A 194 16.78 21.91 -29.18
CA GLY A 194 17.61 22.30 -30.31
C GLY A 194 18.84 23.10 -29.90
N LYS A 195 18.71 24.05 -28.97
CA LYS A 195 19.84 24.83 -28.43
C LYS A 195 20.84 23.94 -27.73
N VAL A 196 20.40 23.07 -26.81
CA VAL A 196 21.30 22.17 -26.07
C VAL A 196 21.95 21.15 -27.01
N LYS A 197 21.19 20.59 -27.96
CA LYS A 197 21.71 19.65 -28.96
C LYS A 197 22.79 20.31 -29.82
N SER A 198 22.61 21.55 -30.28
CA SER A 198 23.64 22.25 -31.07
C SER A 198 25.00 22.38 -30.36
N LYS A 199 25.00 22.40 -29.02
CA LYS A 199 26.21 22.46 -28.18
C LYS A 199 26.83 21.08 -27.91
N LEU A 200 25.99 20.05 -27.71
CA LEU A 200 26.42 18.78 -27.13
C LEU A 200 26.16 17.54 -28.00
N ASP A 201 25.58 17.65 -29.20
CA ASP A 201 25.29 16.48 -30.06
C ASP A 201 26.53 15.63 -30.38
N TRP A 202 27.70 16.27 -30.46
CA TRP A 202 28.99 15.61 -30.70
C TRP A 202 29.33 14.52 -29.67
N VAL A 203 28.76 14.55 -28.46
CA VAL A 203 29.03 13.54 -27.42
C VAL A 203 28.43 12.17 -27.77
N TYR A 204 27.46 12.13 -28.70
CA TYR A 204 26.83 10.93 -29.23
C TYR A 204 27.25 10.64 -30.69
N GLU A 205 28.34 11.23 -31.16
CA GLU A 205 28.84 11.00 -32.50
C GLU A 205 29.59 9.65 -32.60
N THR A 206 29.36 8.93 -33.69
CA THR A 206 30.15 7.75 -34.08
C THR A 206 30.19 7.62 -35.61
N THR A 207 30.84 6.56 -36.11
CA THR A 207 30.86 6.22 -37.54
C THR A 207 30.25 4.85 -37.80
N ASP A 208 29.50 4.76 -38.89
CA ASP A 208 29.02 3.47 -39.39
C ASP A 208 30.20 2.68 -39.99
N PRO A 209 30.51 1.48 -39.49
CA PRO A 209 31.68 0.73 -39.94
C PRO A 209 31.63 0.33 -41.41
N ARG A 210 30.43 0.24 -42.02
CA ARG A 210 30.23 -0.18 -43.43
C ARG A 210 30.10 1.00 -44.40
N THR A 211 29.45 2.10 -44.04
CA THR A 211 29.35 3.27 -44.95
C THR A 211 30.43 4.32 -44.68
N LYS A 212 31.10 4.26 -43.52
CA LYS A 212 32.03 5.27 -43.02
C LYS A 212 31.40 6.66 -42.84
N GLN A 213 30.07 6.75 -42.87
CA GLN A 213 29.35 7.99 -42.64
C GLN A 213 29.17 8.26 -41.15
N LYS A 214 29.17 9.55 -40.80
CA LYS A 214 28.83 10.02 -39.46
C LYS A 214 27.43 9.55 -39.07
N SER A 215 27.33 9.00 -37.86
CA SER A 215 26.11 8.42 -37.31
C SER A 215 25.94 8.87 -35.85
N THR A 216 24.72 8.74 -35.34
CA THR A 216 24.37 9.09 -33.96
C THR A 216 24.25 7.83 -33.13
N ILE A 217 24.87 7.81 -31.95
CA ILE A 217 24.72 6.75 -30.96
C ILE A 217 23.31 6.85 -30.36
N GLU A 218 22.57 5.74 -30.43
CA GLU A 218 21.28 5.59 -29.74
C GLU A 218 21.47 5.09 -28.31
N TYR A 219 22.42 4.16 -28.11
CA TYR A 219 22.88 3.74 -26.79
C TYR A 219 24.25 3.05 -26.86
N THR A 220 24.98 3.12 -25.75
CA THR A 220 26.21 2.35 -25.50
C THR A 220 25.96 1.36 -24.37
N VAL A 221 26.37 0.10 -24.56
CA VAL A 221 26.34 -0.92 -23.51
C VAL A 221 27.66 -0.91 -22.78
N TRP A 222 27.60 -0.84 -21.46
CA TRP A 222 28.75 -0.89 -20.56
C TRP A 222 28.76 -2.19 -19.77
N SER A 223 29.95 -2.75 -19.58
CA SER A 223 30.15 -4.00 -18.86
C SER A 223 31.11 -3.82 -17.70
N GLU A 224 30.71 -4.34 -16.53
CA GLU A 224 31.56 -4.45 -15.35
C GLU A 224 32.77 -5.36 -15.63
N VAL A 225 33.93 -4.96 -15.09
CA VAL A 225 35.21 -5.63 -15.29
C VAL A 225 35.59 -6.41 -14.03
N PHE A 226 36.11 -7.61 -14.24
CA PHE A 226 36.55 -8.53 -13.19
C PHE A 226 38.04 -8.82 -13.34
N LEU A 227 38.67 -9.17 -12.23
CA LEU A 227 40.04 -9.66 -12.19
C LEU A 227 40.02 -11.18 -12.01
N CYS A 228 40.64 -11.92 -12.93
CA CYS A 228 40.77 -13.37 -12.80
C CYS A 228 41.75 -13.72 -11.67
N GLU A 229 41.33 -14.49 -10.66
CA GLU A 229 42.21 -14.89 -9.55
C GLU A 229 43.31 -15.89 -9.97
N ASN A 230 43.13 -16.60 -11.09
CA ASN A 230 44.11 -17.57 -11.57
C ASN A 230 45.19 -16.94 -12.46
N CYS A 231 44.81 -16.10 -13.44
CA CYS A 231 45.76 -15.50 -14.38
C CYS A 231 46.01 -14.01 -14.17
N SER A 232 45.34 -13.37 -13.20
CA SER A 232 45.45 -11.94 -12.87
C SER A 232 45.16 -10.98 -14.04
N ARG A 233 44.49 -11.45 -15.10
CA ARG A 233 44.05 -10.61 -16.23
C ARG A 233 42.65 -10.08 -16.00
N GLU A 234 42.42 -8.85 -16.43
CA GLU A 234 41.09 -8.26 -16.48
C GLU A 234 40.27 -8.81 -17.65
N PHE A 235 38.98 -9.00 -17.42
CA PHE A 235 38.00 -9.32 -18.45
C PHE A 235 36.63 -8.75 -18.08
N SER A 236 35.79 -8.46 -19.07
CA SER A 236 34.43 -7.97 -18.80
C SER A 236 33.41 -9.09 -18.68
N TYR A 237 32.32 -8.82 -17.97
CA TYR A 237 31.15 -9.71 -17.96
C TYR A 237 30.68 -10.06 -19.38
N TRP A 238 30.71 -9.09 -20.31
CA TRP A 238 30.34 -9.30 -21.70
C TRP A 238 31.17 -10.41 -22.38
N GLU A 239 32.49 -10.38 -22.25
CA GLU A 239 33.38 -11.40 -22.83
C GLU A 239 33.15 -12.79 -22.22
N ALA A 240 32.90 -12.84 -20.91
CA ALA A 240 32.78 -14.10 -20.20
C ALA A 240 31.39 -14.76 -20.34
N ALA A 241 30.34 -13.96 -20.57
CA ALA A 241 28.96 -14.44 -20.45
C ALA A 241 28.10 -14.19 -21.69
N VAL A 242 28.55 -13.40 -22.69
CA VAL A 242 27.72 -13.02 -23.84
C VAL A 242 28.39 -13.42 -25.14
N SER A 243 27.85 -14.45 -25.80
CA SER A 243 28.22 -14.79 -27.18
C SER A 243 27.43 -13.91 -28.15
N TYR A 244 28.09 -12.88 -28.70
CA TYR A 244 27.44 -11.95 -29.63
C TYR A 244 28.42 -11.40 -30.68
N GLN A 245 27.92 -11.16 -31.89
CA GLN A 245 28.60 -10.32 -32.88
C GLN A 245 27.62 -9.25 -33.39
N PRO A 246 28.04 -7.98 -33.50
CA PRO A 246 27.18 -6.91 -33.99
C PRO A 246 26.56 -7.24 -35.36
N GLY A 247 25.24 -7.17 -35.44
CA GLY A 247 24.49 -7.51 -36.66
C GLY A 247 24.14 -8.99 -36.84
N GLN A 248 24.55 -9.87 -35.93
CA GLN A 248 24.13 -11.28 -35.88
C GLN A 248 23.02 -11.50 -34.84
N ALA A 249 22.44 -12.70 -34.85
CA ALA A 249 21.54 -13.15 -33.80
C ALA A 249 22.31 -13.27 -32.47
N LEU A 250 21.61 -13.07 -31.35
CA LEU A 250 22.19 -13.30 -30.04
C LEU A 250 22.53 -14.79 -29.88
N GLY A 251 23.77 -15.09 -29.51
CA GLY A 251 24.18 -16.44 -29.12
C GLY A 251 23.75 -16.75 -27.69
N GLU A 252 24.47 -17.67 -27.04
CA GLU A 252 24.18 -18.00 -25.64
C GLU A 252 24.59 -16.87 -24.68
N VAL A 253 23.70 -16.60 -23.72
CA VAL A 253 24.00 -15.79 -22.54
C VAL A 253 24.21 -16.77 -21.39
N GLY A 254 25.47 -17.07 -21.09
CA GLY A 254 25.85 -18.06 -20.09
C GLY A 254 25.76 -17.52 -18.67
N ASP A 255 25.53 -18.42 -17.71
CA ASP A 255 25.88 -18.15 -16.32
C ASP A 255 27.40 -18.09 -16.24
N TYR A 256 27.93 -16.96 -15.75
CA TYR A 256 29.35 -16.66 -15.59
C TYR A 256 30.16 -17.91 -15.18
N ALA A 257 30.87 -18.52 -16.13
CA ALA A 257 31.47 -19.84 -15.92
C ALA A 257 32.99 -19.83 -16.12
N ARG A 258 33.55 -19.09 -17.08
CA ARG A 258 34.98 -19.22 -17.42
C ARG A 258 35.67 -17.91 -17.78
N CYS A 259 36.91 -17.77 -17.31
CA CYS A 259 37.79 -16.68 -17.71
C CYS A 259 38.15 -16.81 -19.21
N PRO A 260 37.97 -15.77 -20.04
CA PRO A 260 38.26 -15.84 -21.46
C PRO A 260 39.76 -15.97 -21.80
N HIS A 261 40.65 -15.79 -20.81
CA HIS A 261 42.10 -15.83 -21.01
C HIS A 261 42.76 -17.16 -20.62
N CYS A 262 42.24 -17.85 -19.61
CA CYS A 262 42.86 -19.07 -19.07
C CYS A 262 41.86 -20.20 -18.80
N ASP A 263 40.60 -20.02 -19.19
CA ASP A 263 39.49 -20.98 -19.05
C ASP A 263 39.19 -21.44 -17.61
N SER A 264 39.78 -20.79 -16.61
CA SER A 264 39.54 -21.12 -15.20
C SER A 264 38.09 -20.88 -14.84
N GLU A 265 37.49 -21.84 -14.15
CA GLU A 265 36.11 -21.71 -13.70
C GLU A 265 36.02 -20.57 -12.66
N SER A 266 35.23 -19.55 -12.95
CA SER A 266 34.94 -18.48 -12.00
C SER A 266 33.44 -18.40 -11.90
N THR A 267 32.91 -18.58 -10.69
CA THR A 267 31.49 -18.38 -10.42
C THR A 267 31.23 -16.92 -10.07
N ARG A 268 29.97 -16.48 -10.22
CA ARG A 268 29.51 -15.14 -9.81
C ARG A 268 29.83 -14.79 -8.34
N ARG A 269 30.10 -15.79 -7.48
CA ARG A 269 30.42 -15.61 -6.06
C ARG A 269 31.91 -15.49 -5.75
N ASN A 270 32.79 -15.94 -6.65
CA ASN A 270 34.24 -16.02 -6.42
C ASN A 270 35.06 -15.13 -7.35
N ALA A 271 34.40 -14.26 -8.14
CA ALA A 271 35.10 -13.34 -9.01
C ALA A 271 35.35 -12.01 -8.31
N THR A 272 36.62 -11.64 -8.16
CA THR A 272 37.02 -10.35 -7.60
C THR A 272 36.76 -9.22 -8.61
N TYR A 273 36.06 -8.16 -8.18
CA TYR A 273 35.81 -6.99 -9.03
C TYR A 273 37.11 -6.25 -9.34
N ALA A 274 37.31 -5.87 -10.60
CA ALA A 274 38.36 -4.91 -10.93
C ALA A 274 37.94 -3.53 -10.44
N THR A 275 38.82 -2.88 -9.69
CA THR A 275 38.60 -1.53 -9.16
C THR A 275 39.59 -0.55 -9.75
N GLU A 276 39.20 0.70 -9.81
CA GLU A 276 40.05 1.81 -10.23
C GLU A 276 39.87 2.97 -9.25
N THR A 277 40.94 3.73 -9.04
CA THR A 277 40.90 4.97 -8.28
C THR A 277 40.91 6.13 -9.26
N VAL A 278 39.83 6.92 -9.27
CA VAL A 278 39.65 8.05 -10.18
C VAL A 278 39.50 9.33 -9.36
N PHE A 279 40.21 10.39 -9.74
CA PHE A 279 40.02 11.70 -9.15
C PHE A 279 38.70 12.29 -9.65
N ASP A 280 37.76 12.53 -8.76
CA ASP A 280 36.51 13.20 -9.08
C ASP A 280 36.66 14.72 -8.83
N PRO A 281 36.73 15.54 -9.89
CA PRO A 281 36.91 16.98 -9.75
C PRO A 281 35.69 17.71 -9.18
N LEU A 282 34.50 17.08 -9.20
CA LEU A 282 33.27 17.68 -8.69
C LEU A 282 33.22 17.66 -7.16
N VAL A 283 33.83 16.64 -6.52
CA VAL A 283 33.95 16.53 -5.06
C VAL A 283 35.36 16.78 -4.53
N GLY A 284 36.35 16.91 -5.44
CA GLY A 284 37.74 17.20 -5.11
C GLY A 284 38.48 16.06 -4.41
N LYS A 285 38.09 14.80 -4.64
CA LYS A 285 38.65 13.62 -3.95
C LYS A 285 38.89 12.45 -4.91
N ALA A 286 39.83 11.59 -4.54
CA ALA A 286 40.00 10.29 -5.20
C ALA A 286 38.89 9.33 -4.74
N VAL A 287 38.20 8.71 -5.69
CA VAL A 287 37.10 7.76 -5.45
C VAL A 287 37.51 6.39 -5.96
N LEU A 288 37.49 5.39 -5.06
CA LEU A 288 37.61 3.99 -5.43
C LEU A 288 36.27 3.52 -5.98
N ARG A 289 36.26 3.02 -7.22
CA ARG A 289 35.04 2.55 -7.89
C ARG A 289 35.28 1.26 -8.66
N LYS A 290 34.19 0.55 -8.94
CA LYS A 290 34.18 -0.60 -9.86
C LYS A 290 34.48 -0.14 -11.28
N LYS A 291 35.38 -0.84 -11.97
CA LYS A 291 35.76 -0.54 -13.36
C LYS A 291 34.69 -1.04 -14.32
N HIS A 292 34.37 -0.22 -15.31
CA HIS A 292 33.43 -0.54 -16.38
C HIS A 292 34.02 -0.14 -17.73
N ARG A 293 33.63 -0.82 -18.81
CA ARG A 293 34.07 -0.48 -20.16
C ARG A 293 32.95 -0.62 -21.19
N PRO A 294 32.95 0.20 -22.26
CA PRO A 294 31.97 0.08 -23.32
C PRO A 294 32.24 -1.19 -24.14
N VAL A 295 31.18 -1.94 -24.46
CA VAL A 295 31.28 -3.25 -25.15
C VAL A 295 30.41 -3.35 -26.40
N LEU A 296 29.42 -2.46 -26.57
CA LEU A 296 28.57 -2.42 -27.77
C LEU A 296 28.02 -1.02 -27.97
N ILE A 297 27.93 -0.57 -29.21
CA ILE A 297 27.28 0.68 -29.60
C ILE A 297 26.16 0.37 -30.58
N ASN A 298 24.95 0.86 -30.31
CA ASN A 298 23.86 0.93 -31.27
C ASN A 298 23.80 2.33 -31.85
N PHE A 299 23.72 2.45 -33.16
CA PHE A 299 23.73 3.73 -33.86
C PHE A 299 22.69 3.81 -34.96
N SER A 300 22.33 5.04 -35.32
CA SER A 300 21.46 5.37 -36.45
C SER A 300 22.13 6.42 -37.35
N GLY A 301 21.97 6.27 -38.67
CA GLY A 301 22.52 7.18 -39.67
C GLY A 301 21.71 7.10 -40.97
N GLY A 302 21.03 8.20 -41.33
CA GLY A 302 20.08 8.21 -42.45
C GLY A 302 18.94 7.21 -42.23
N THR A 303 18.75 6.28 -43.16
CA THR A 303 17.77 5.18 -43.04
C THR A 303 18.31 3.93 -42.37
N ARG A 304 19.60 3.91 -42.02
CA ARG A 304 20.27 2.73 -41.48
C ARG A 304 20.35 2.78 -39.96
N ARG A 305 20.10 1.63 -39.35
CA ARG A 305 20.41 1.35 -37.95
C ARG A 305 21.38 0.17 -37.90
N GLY A 306 22.31 0.21 -36.96
CA GLY A 306 23.32 -0.84 -36.82
C GLY A 306 23.89 -0.93 -35.43
N GLU A 307 24.73 -1.93 -35.24
CA GLU A 307 25.52 -2.13 -34.04
C GLU A 307 26.98 -2.30 -34.43
N LYS A 308 27.88 -1.87 -33.54
CA LYS A 308 29.32 -2.04 -33.68
C LYS A 308 29.96 -2.26 -32.31
N TYR A 309 31.16 -2.84 -32.32
CA TYR A 309 32.06 -2.69 -31.18
C TYR A 309 32.61 -1.26 -31.16
N PRO A 310 32.86 -0.68 -29.96
CA PRO A 310 33.53 0.62 -29.86
C PRO A 310 34.89 0.58 -30.57
N ASP A 311 35.20 1.62 -31.35
CA ASP A 311 36.51 1.80 -32.00
C ASP A 311 37.28 2.99 -31.39
N ASP A 312 38.46 3.30 -31.96
CA ASP A 312 39.34 4.35 -31.44
C ASP A 312 38.67 5.72 -31.38
N LEU A 313 37.83 6.06 -32.38
CA LEU A 313 37.07 7.32 -32.38
C LEU A 313 36.12 7.38 -31.18
N ASP A 314 35.38 6.30 -30.94
CA ASP A 314 34.43 6.23 -29.81
C ASP A 314 35.16 6.39 -28.47
N MET A 315 36.32 5.74 -28.32
CA MET A 315 37.14 5.81 -27.12
C MET A 315 37.78 7.20 -26.91
N ASP A 316 38.21 7.87 -27.98
CA ASP A 316 38.77 9.21 -27.90
C ASP A 316 37.72 10.27 -27.56
N ILE A 317 36.48 10.13 -28.06
CA ILE A 317 35.35 10.96 -27.64
C ILE A 317 35.06 10.76 -26.16
N LEU A 318 35.03 9.52 -25.65
CA LEU A 318 34.82 9.23 -24.23
C LEU A 318 35.91 9.86 -23.34
N LYS A 319 37.18 9.70 -23.70
CA LYS A 319 38.31 10.33 -22.99
C LYS A 319 38.20 11.85 -23.01
N ARG A 320 37.81 12.44 -24.14
CA ARG A 320 37.59 13.89 -24.25
C ARG A 320 36.50 14.35 -23.30
N ILE A 321 35.38 13.61 -23.21
CA ILE A 321 34.27 13.93 -22.31
C ILE A 321 34.69 13.90 -20.84
N GLU A 322 35.47 12.89 -20.43
CA GLU A 322 35.95 12.72 -19.05
C GLU A 322 36.93 13.83 -18.64
N ASN A 323 37.76 14.31 -19.56
CA ASN A 323 38.78 15.34 -19.27
C ASN A 323 38.27 16.78 -19.39
N LEU A 324 37.08 17.00 -19.97
CA LEU A 324 36.48 18.33 -20.07
C LEU A 324 35.91 18.77 -18.72
N SER A 325 36.10 20.03 -18.34
CA SER A 325 35.39 20.62 -17.19
C SER A 325 33.90 20.77 -17.50
N PHE A 326 33.05 20.72 -16.48
CA PHE A 326 31.63 21.05 -16.62
C PHE A 326 31.45 22.57 -16.70
N GLU A 327 30.75 23.06 -17.72
CA GLU A 327 30.40 24.48 -17.86
C GLU A 327 29.14 24.85 -17.07
N SER A 328 28.24 23.87 -16.93
CA SER A 328 26.96 24.01 -16.24
C SER A 328 27.04 23.40 -14.84
N PRO A 329 26.27 23.90 -13.85
CA PRO A 329 26.20 23.31 -12.53
C PRO A 329 25.79 21.85 -12.56
N VAL A 330 26.42 21.04 -11.69
CA VAL A 330 26.13 19.61 -11.53
C VAL A 330 25.59 19.39 -10.12
N SER A 331 24.53 18.60 -9.98
CA SER A 331 24.11 18.12 -8.67
C SER A 331 25.17 17.19 -8.08
N THR A 332 25.77 17.59 -6.97
CA THR A 332 26.82 16.87 -6.25
C THR A 332 26.40 16.57 -4.82
N ALA A 333 25.10 16.35 -4.60
CA ALA A 333 24.58 16.09 -3.26
C ALA A 333 25.10 14.74 -2.74
N PRO A 334 25.68 14.67 -1.52
CA PRO A 334 26.02 13.40 -0.90
C PRO A 334 24.74 12.61 -0.64
N LEU A 335 24.70 11.32 -1.00
CA LEU A 335 23.50 10.50 -0.90
C LEU A 335 22.96 10.49 0.54
N MET A 336 21.65 10.74 0.68
CA MET A 336 20.96 10.87 1.96
C MET A 336 21.64 11.85 2.94
N HIS A 337 22.33 12.85 2.40
CA HIS A 337 23.11 13.85 3.13
C HIS A 337 24.31 13.28 3.92
N THR A 338 24.65 12.00 3.74
CA THR A 338 25.78 11.33 4.43
C THR A 338 26.86 10.91 3.43
N GLY A 339 26.47 10.36 2.29
CA GLY A 339 27.35 9.82 1.25
C GLY A 339 28.06 8.51 1.61
N GLU A 340 27.88 7.99 2.83
CA GLU A 340 28.44 6.74 3.32
C GLU A 340 27.37 6.02 4.15
N LYS A 341 27.19 4.70 3.92
CA LYS A 341 26.12 3.92 4.59
C LYS A 341 24.77 4.64 4.49
N TRP A 342 24.48 5.14 3.30
CA TRP A 342 23.46 6.15 3.05
C TRP A 342 22.04 5.61 3.15
N GLY A 343 21.81 4.29 3.18
CA GLY A 343 20.46 3.79 3.46
C GLY A 343 20.24 2.30 3.26
N ASP A 344 18.98 1.88 3.41
CA ASP A 344 18.52 0.50 3.36
C ASP A 344 18.66 -0.13 1.97
N LEU A 345 18.87 0.67 0.91
CA LEU A 345 19.19 0.18 -0.44
C LEU A 345 20.68 0.03 -0.72
N GLU A 346 21.58 0.54 0.13
CA GLU A 346 23.02 0.43 -0.13
C GLU A 346 23.49 -1.02 -0.07
N ARG A 347 24.32 -1.42 -1.03
CA ARG A 347 24.81 -2.79 -1.24
C ARG A 347 26.19 -2.73 -1.85
N GLU A 348 26.94 -3.82 -1.84
CA GLU A 348 28.31 -3.90 -2.38
C GLU A 348 28.45 -3.44 -3.84
N TYR A 349 27.41 -3.60 -4.67
CA TYR A 349 27.42 -3.12 -6.06
C TYR A 349 27.39 -1.59 -6.19
N HIS A 350 27.20 -0.85 -5.10
CA HIS A 350 27.29 0.61 -5.04
C HIS A 350 28.70 1.14 -4.76
N LEU A 351 29.74 0.28 -4.74
CA LEU A 351 31.12 0.74 -4.55
C LEU A 351 31.48 1.86 -5.53
N GLY A 352 31.85 3.03 -4.98
CA GLY A 352 32.13 4.26 -5.72
C GLY A 352 30.93 5.19 -5.92
N ILE A 353 29.78 4.91 -5.28
CA ILE A 353 28.56 5.73 -5.36
C ILE A 353 28.25 6.33 -3.99
N SER A 354 28.76 7.53 -3.75
CA SER A 354 28.49 8.35 -2.56
C SER A 354 27.71 9.64 -2.82
N HIS A 355 27.54 10.05 -4.08
CA HIS A 355 26.92 11.33 -4.46
C HIS A 355 25.96 11.10 -5.63
N SER A 356 24.97 11.98 -5.79
CA SER A 356 23.90 11.87 -6.80
C SER A 356 24.44 11.72 -8.23
N HIS A 357 25.48 12.46 -8.61
CA HIS A 357 26.06 12.40 -9.95
C HIS A 357 26.73 11.07 -10.30
N HIS A 358 27.10 10.25 -9.31
CA HIS A 358 27.70 8.94 -9.55
C HIS A 358 26.75 7.92 -10.20
N PHE A 359 25.44 8.19 -10.24
CA PHE A 359 24.48 7.38 -10.98
C PHE A 359 24.50 7.64 -12.49
N PHE A 360 25.28 8.58 -12.99
CA PHE A 360 25.38 8.91 -14.41
C PHE A 360 26.75 8.53 -14.97
N THR A 361 26.80 8.23 -16.26
CA THR A 361 28.06 8.26 -16.99
C THR A 361 28.50 9.70 -17.23
N ALA A 362 29.80 9.94 -17.44
CA ALA A 362 30.30 11.29 -17.71
C ALA A 362 29.61 11.95 -18.93
N ARG A 363 29.31 11.15 -19.96
CA ARG A 363 28.58 11.58 -21.16
C ARG A 363 27.17 12.06 -20.81
N ASN A 364 26.36 11.22 -20.16
CA ASN A 364 24.97 11.59 -19.83
C ASN A 364 24.91 12.71 -18.78
N LEU A 365 25.82 12.71 -17.80
CA LEU A 365 25.90 13.76 -16.77
C LEU A 365 26.10 15.15 -17.38
N ARG A 366 26.94 15.27 -18.42
CA ARG A 366 27.19 16.53 -19.12
C ARG A 366 25.96 17.06 -19.82
N VAL A 367 25.21 16.18 -20.49
CA VAL A 367 23.96 16.55 -21.17
C VAL A 367 22.88 16.93 -20.15
N VAL A 368 22.72 16.14 -19.08
CA VAL A 368 21.76 16.42 -18.01
C VAL A 368 22.05 17.74 -17.30
N SER A 369 23.31 18.02 -17.00
CA SER A 369 23.74 19.29 -16.39
C SER A 369 23.37 20.50 -17.24
N GLU A 370 23.68 20.46 -18.53
CA GLU A 370 23.34 21.55 -19.46
C GLU A 370 21.83 21.74 -19.61
N LEU A 371 21.08 20.63 -19.64
CA LEU A 371 19.62 20.66 -19.69
C LEU A 371 19.05 21.38 -18.45
N PHE A 372 19.39 20.93 -17.24
CA PHE A 372 18.89 21.57 -16.02
C PHE A 372 19.30 23.06 -15.92
N ALA A 373 20.53 23.41 -16.32
CA ALA A 373 20.99 24.79 -16.34
C ALA A 373 20.21 25.68 -17.32
N GLY A 374 19.76 25.12 -18.45
CA GLY A 374 19.01 25.82 -19.48
C GLY A 374 17.55 26.10 -19.14
N LEU A 375 16.96 25.41 -18.15
CA LEU A 375 15.56 25.58 -17.73
C LEU A 375 15.21 27.02 -17.36
N LYS A 376 16.19 27.78 -16.83
CA LYS A 376 16.02 29.20 -16.44
C LYS A 376 15.65 30.14 -17.60
N SER A 377 15.92 29.73 -18.84
CA SER A 377 15.59 30.51 -20.05
C SER A 377 14.17 30.28 -20.56
N ILE A 378 13.42 29.37 -19.93
CA ILE A 378 12.09 28.96 -20.38
C ILE A 378 11.04 29.62 -19.46
N PRO A 379 9.99 30.23 -20.02
CA PRO A 379 8.93 30.81 -19.19
C PRO A 379 8.13 29.72 -18.46
N ARG A 380 7.63 30.05 -17.27
CA ARG A 380 6.64 29.22 -16.58
C ARG A 380 5.28 29.27 -17.30
N PRO A 381 4.47 28.19 -17.24
CA PRO A 381 4.73 26.94 -16.51
C PRO A 381 5.61 25.92 -17.24
N TYR A 382 6.07 26.22 -18.46
CA TYR A 382 6.74 25.25 -19.34
C TYR A 382 8.09 24.77 -18.81
N SER A 383 8.85 25.65 -18.14
CA SER A 383 10.10 25.26 -17.46
C SER A 383 9.89 24.11 -16.46
N ASP A 384 8.81 24.15 -15.69
CA ASP A 384 8.52 23.17 -14.64
C ASP A 384 8.06 21.86 -15.26
N THR A 385 7.26 21.92 -16.33
CA THR A 385 6.85 20.73 -17.07
C THR A 385 8.02 20.05 -17.76
N ILE A 386 9.00 20.80 -18.25
CA ILE A 386 10.24 20.25 -18.83
C ILE A 386 11.14 19.66 -17.73
N ALA A 387 11.24 20.30 -16.56
CA ALA A 387 11.92 19.73 -15.39
C ALA A 387 11.33 18.37 -15.00
N PHE A 388 9.99 18.27 -14.97
CA PHE A 388 9.27 17.02 -14.76
C PHE A 388 9.57 15.96 -15.84
N MET A 389 9.75 16.34 -17.11
CA MET A 389 10.16 15.38 -18.16
C MET A 389 11.60 14.89 -17.95
N LEU A 390 12.50 15.76 -17.47
CA LEU A 390 13.89 15.42 -17.17
C LEU A 390 13.97 14.41 -16.01
N THR A 391 13.29 14.67 -14.90
CA THR A 391 13.22 13.72 -13.76
C THR A 391 12.55 12.42 -14.20
N ALA A 392 11.48 12.47 -15.00
CA ALA A 392 10.83 11.27 -15.54
C ALA A 392 11.74 10.41 -16.43
N ALA A 393 12.82 10.99 -16.97
CA ALA A 393 13.79 10.32 -17.83
C ALA A 393 14.90 9.60 -17.04
N PHE A 394 15.05 9.84 -15.73
CA PHE A 394 16.13 9.26 -14.90
C PHE A 394 16.13 7.72 -14.91
N ASN A 395 14.95 7.12 -15.03
CA ASN A 395 14.80 5.67 -15.22
C ASN A 395 15.29 5.14 -16.58
N ARG A 396 15.81 6.01 -17.46
CA ARG A 396 16.34 5.68 -18.80
C ARG A 396 17.71 6.29 -19.10
N ILE A 397 18.19 7.24 -18.30
CA ILE A 397 19.45 7.96 -18.58
C ILE A 397 20.53 7.78 -17.51
N THR A 398 20.23 7.03 -16.44
CA THR A 398 21.19 6.65 -15.39
C THR A 398 21.85 5.30 -15.69
N THR A 399 22.92 4.98 -14.96
CA THR A 399 23.62 3.68 -14.99
C THR A 399 22.80 2.54 -14.40
N LEU A 400 21.58 2.81 -13.91
CA LEU A 400 20.65 1.80 -13.38
C LEU A 400 19.90 1.05 -14.50
N VAL A 401 19.97 1.54 -15.74
CA VAL A 401 19.25 0.95 -16.88
C VAL A 401 19.87 -0.39 -17.25
N ARG A 402 19.14 -1.48 -16.94
CA ARG A 402 19.61 -2.83 -17.21
C ARG A 402 19.60 -3.13 -18.70
N TYR A 403 20.74 -3.61 -19.20
CA TYR A 403 20.84 -4.19 -20.53
C TYR A 403 20.72 -5.70 -20.44
N MET A 404 19.68 -6.26 -21.05
CA MET A 404 19.37 -7.68 -21.05
C MET A 404 19.22 -8.14 -22.51
N PRO A 405 20.30 -8.64 -23.13
CA PRO A 405 20.32 -8.92 -24.56
C PRO A 405 19.27 -9.93 -25.01
N GLN A 406 18.85 -10.84 -24.12
CA GLN A 406 17.86 -11.88 -24.37
C GLN A 406 16.42 -11.38 -24.58
N TYR A 407 16.11 -10.12 -24.23
CA TYR A 407 14.77 -9.56 -24.43
C TYR A 407 14.66 -8.77 -25.73
N LYS A 408 13.42 -8.69 -26.27
CA LYS A 408 13.11 -7.88 -27.46
C LYS A 408 13.47 -6.40 -27.25
N GLU A 409 13.08 -5.84 -26.11
CA GLU A 409 13.58 -4.54 -25.64
C GLU A 409 14.78 -4.78 -24.75
N ARG A 410 15.99 -4.69 -25.31
CA ARG A 410 17.22 -5.02 -24.58
C ARG A 410 17.51 -4.07 -23.41
N ASN A 411 17.10 -2.80 -23.53
CA ASN A 411 17.18 -1.82 -22.44
C ASN A 411 15.87 -1.83 -21.63
N VAL A 412 15.82 -2.56 -20.52
CA VAL A 412 14.58 -2.80 -19.76
C VAL A 412 14.33 -1.82 -18.60
N GLY A 413 15.21 -0.83 -18.42
CA GLY A 413 15.13 0.14 -17.32
C GLY A 413 15.62 -0.43 -15.97
N PRO A 414 15.54 0.37 -14.90
CA PRO A 414 15.98 -0.04 -13.57
C PRO A 414 15.17 -1.22 -13.02
N LEU A 415 15.74 -1.89 -12.03
CA LEU A 415 14.99 -2.85 -11.23
C LEU A 415 14.03 -2.07 -10.31
N SER A 416 12.75 -2.38 -10.37
CA SER A 416 11.72 -1.66 -9.61
C SER A 416 11.97 -1.74 -8.10
N GLY A 417 11.90 -0.58 -7.44
CA GLY A 417 12.04 -0.47 -5.98
C GLY A 417 13.47 -0.65 -5.47
N THR A 418 14.48 -0.48 -6.32
CA THR A 418 15.89 -0.54 -5.92
C THR A 418 16.73 0.49 -6.69
N LEU A 419 17.91 0.81 -6.16
CA LEU A 419 18.97 1.53 -6.87
C LEU A 419 20.00 0.57 -7.48
N TYR A 420 19.54 -0.60 -7.95
CA TYR A 420 20.43 -1.65 -8.44
C TYR A 420 21.26 -1.22 -9.66
N LYS A 421 22.58 -1.13 -9.50
CA LYS A 421 23.53 -0.96 -10.59
C LYS A 421 23.88 -2.34 -11.19
N PRO A 422 23.47 -2.62 -12.43
CA PRO A 422 23.69 -3.93 -13.05
C PRO A 422 25.09 -4.07 -13.66
N MET A 423 25.54 -5.32 -13.78
CA MET A 423 26.82 -5.67 -14.43
C MET A 423 26.85 -5.29 -15.93
N LEU A 424 25.68 -5.28 -16.58
CA LEU A 424 25.46 -4.73 -17.91
C LEU A 424 24.42 -3.62 -17.83
N PHE A 425 24.82 -2.39 -18.13
CA PHE A 425 23.91 -1.26 -18.23
C PHE A 425 23.94 -0.61 -19.62
N GLY A 426 22.80 -0.07 -20.00
CA GLY A 426 22.66 0.73 -21.21
C GLY A 426 22.75 2.22 -20.89
N GLU A 427 23.71 2.91 -21.48
CA GLU A 427 23.77 4.37 -21.53
C GLU A 427 23.01 4.84 -22.78
N LEU A 428 21.74 5.24 -22.62
CA LEU A 428 20.91 5.72 -23.73
C LEU A 428 21.21 7.18 -24.05
N ASN A 429 21.01 7.56 -25.31
CA ASN A 429 21.04 8.94 -25.78
C ASN A 429 19.95 9.76 -25.08
N VAL A 430 20.37 10.76 -24.30
CA VAL A 430 19.47 11.61 -23.50
C VAL A 430 18.49 12.37 -24.39
N PHE A 431 18.92 12.86 -25.56
CA PHE A 431 18.05 13.59 -26.48
C PHE A 431 16.93 12.70 -27.03
N SER A 432 17.26 11.49 -27.51
CA SER A 432 16.28 10.52 -28.02
C SER A 432 15.25 10.12 -26.94
N VAL A 433 15.72 9.93 -25.70
CA VAL A 433 14.86 9.63 -24.55
C VAL A 433 13.91 10.79 -24.26
N LEU A 434 14.41 12.03 -24.26
CA LEU A 434 13.60 13.21 -23.96
C LEU A 434 12.57 13.51 -25.04
N GLU A 435 12.89 13.34 -26.32
CA GLU A 435 11.91 13.48 -27.41
C GLU A 435 10.74 12.51 -27.23
N THR A 436 11.04 11.25 -26.89
CA THR A 436 10.02 10.23 -26.59
C THR A 436 9.18 10.61 -25.37
N LYS A 437 9.82 11.15 -24.33
CA LYS A 437 9.13 11.61 -23.11
C LYS A 437 8.25 12.82 -23.36
N ALA A 438 8.71 13.78 -24.14
CA ALA A 438 7.95 14.95 -24.51
C ALA A 438 6.68 14.56 -25.28
N ALA A 439 6.78 13.66 -26.26
CA ALA A 439 5.61 13.17 -27.00
C ALA A 439 4.55 12.55 -26.07
N ARG A 440 4.96 11.65 -25.17
CA ARG A 440 4.06 11.01 -24.18
C ARG A 440 3.47 12.00 -23.18
N THR A 441 4.26 12.98 -22.75
CA THR A 441 3.81 14.00 -21.80
C THR A 441 2.79 14.93 -22.44
N ILE A 442 3.04 15.38 -23.67
CA ILE A 442 2.12 16.21 -24.45
C ILE A 442 0.81 15.48 -24.70
N GLU A 443 0.87 14.20 -25.10
CA GLU A 443 -0.30 13.34 -25.28
C GLU A 443 -1.07 13.19 -23.96
N GLY A 444 -0.40 12.77 -22.89
CA GLY A 444 -1.02 12.57 -21.58
C GLY A 444 -1.66 13.84 -21.03
N LEU A 445 -0.93 14.95 -20.96
CA LEU A 445 -1.44 16.20 -20.39
C LEU A 445 -2.57 16.82 -21.23
N SER A 446 -2.66 16.50 -22.52
CA SER A 446 -3.75 17.00 -23.37
C SER A 446 -5.13 16.42 -23.04
N THR A 447 -5.21 15.34 -22.27
CA THR A 447 -6.48 14.73 -21.85
C THR A 447 -7.06 15.40 -20.60
N LEU A 448 -6.25 16.18 -19.87
CA LEU A 448 -6.67 16.82 -18.62
C LEU A 448 -7.55 18.04 -18.89
N PRO A 449 -8.61 18.25 -18.09
CA PRO A 449 -9.40 19.46 -18.19
C PRO A 449 -8.60 20.67 -17.69
N ALA A 450 -8.85 21.82 -18.31
CA ALA A 450 -8.27 23.09 -17.89
C ALA A 450 -8.97 23.62 -16.63
N SER A 451 -8.61 23.09 -15.46
CA SER A 451 -9.18 23.52 -14.17
C SER A 451 -8.10 23.66 -13.09
N LYS A 452 -8.39 24.45 -12.05
CA LYS A 452 -7.50 24.73 -10.92
C LYS A 452 -8.19 24.37 -9.60
N CYS A 453 -8.44 23.07 -9.40
CA CYS A 453 -9.13 22.56 -8.21
C CYS A 453 -8.20 21.83 -7.22
N CYS A 454 -6.89 21.77 -7.47
CA CYS A 454 -5.92 21.05 -6.65
C CYS A 454 -4.99 22.00 -5.89
N PHE A 455 -4.80 21.73 -4.60
CA PHE A 455 -3.93 22.47 -3.69
C PHE A 455 -2.98 21.49 -3.01
N ILE A 456 -1.68 21.75 -3.11
CA ILE A 456 -0.63 20.79 -2.77
C ILE A 456 0.29 21.38 -1.70
N SER A 457 0.58 20.57 -0.69
CA SER A 457 1.48 20.88 0.42
C SER A 457 2.58 19.81 0.51
N THR A 458 3.83 20.23 0.69
CA THR A 458 4.97 19.32 0.92
C THR A 458 5.31 19.30 2.40
N GLN A 459 4.80 18.30 3.11
CA GLN A 459 4.97 18.14 4.56
C GLN A 459 4.52 16.74 5.01
N SER A 460 4.70 16.42 6.29
CA SER A 460 4.11 15.20 6.85
C SER A 460 2.59 15.27 6.92
N SER A 461 1.93 14.14 6.66
CA SER A 461 0.47 13.98 6.84
C SER A 461 0.02 14.28 8.27
N SER A 462 0.80 13.89 9.28
CA SER A 462 0.58 14.23 10.69
C SER A 462 0.61 15.73 10.97
N GLY A 463 1.26 16.53 10.12
CA GLY A 463 1.31 17.98 10.22
C GLY A 463 0.10 18.70 9.62
N MET A 464 -0.79 17.99 8.91
CA MET A 464 -1.91 18.60 8.17
C MET A 464 -2.92 19.31 9.06
N SER A 465 -3.17 18.85 10.28
CA SER A 465 -4.08 19.51 11.22
C SER A 465 -3.60 20.87 11.71
N LYS A 466 -2.31 21.21 11.52
CA LYS A 466 -1.79 22.57 11.74
C LYS A 466 -2.07 23.52 10.56
N SER A 467 -2.30 22.97 9.37
CA SER A 467 -2.46 23.73 8.12
C SER A 467 -3.94 23.87 7.72
N LEU A 468 -4.79 22.98 8.21
CA LEU A 468 -6.22 22.92 7.90
C LEU A 468 -7.06 23.09 9.17
N PRO A 469 -8.20 23.80 9.09
CA PRO A 469 -9.17 23.85 10.19
C PRO A 469 -9.73 22.46 10.53
N GLU A 470 -10.20 22.28 11.76
CA GLU A 470 -10.95 21.08 12.14
C GLU A 470 -12.27 20.96 11.36
N ASN A 471 -12.71 19.72 11.11
CA ASN A 471 -14.00 19.43 10.47
C ASN A 471 -14.21 20.17 9.12
N SER A 472 -13.15 20.30 8.31
CA SER A 472 -13.17 21.02 7.04
C SER A 472 -13.25 20.13 5.80
N ILE A 473 -12.81 18.87 5.91
CA ILE A 473 -12.70 17.93 4.78
C ILE A 473 -13.96 17.07 4.65
N ASP A 474 -14.46 16.88 3.44
CA ASP A 474 -15.69 16.11 3.16
C ASP A 474 -15.42 14.62 2.95
N TYR A 475 -14.22 14.26 2.48
CA TYR A 475 -13.81 12.88 2.23
C TYR A 475 -12.29 12.73 2.19
N ILE A 476 -11.77 11.61 2.70
CA ILE A 476 -10.35 11.27 2.61
C ILE A 476 -10.17 10.00 1.77
N PHE A 477 -9.32 10.06 0.76
CA PHE A 477 -8.85 8.88 0.03
C PHE A 477 -7.33 8.88 0.10
N THR A 478 -6.73 7.81 0.60
CA THR A 478 -5.28 7.80 0.79
C THR A 478 -4.63 6.41 0.68
N ASP A 479 -3.36 6.39 0.27
CA ASP A 479 -2.56 5.19 0.00
C ASP A 479 -1.22 5.30 0.75
N PRO A 480 -1.20 5.03 2.08
CA PRO A 480 -0.01 5.20 2.90
C PRO A 480 1.10 4.21 2.53
N PRO A 481 2.36 4.49 2.93
CA PRO A 481 3.45 3.52 2.82
C PRO A 481 3.19 2.27 3.68
N PHE A 482 3.81 1.14 3.32
CA PHE A 482 3.54 -0.17 3.94
C PHE A 482 4.81 -0.81 4.52
N GLY A 483 5.08 -0.61 5.81
CA GLY A 483 6.18 -1.27 6.51
C GLY A 483 7.55 -1.03 5.87
N ASP A 484 8.30 -2.09 5.60
CA ASP A 484 9.65 -2.10 5.00
C ASP A 484 9.64 -2.24 3.46
N ASN A 485 8.49 -2.07 2.80
CA ASN A 485 8.34 -2.42 1.38
C ASN A 485 9.22 -1.58 0.43
N LEU A 486 9.31 -0.26 0.66
CA LEU A 486 10.05 0.68 -0.19
C LEU A 486 10.60 1.87 0.61
N PRO A 487 11.90 2.16 0.53
CA PRO A 487 12.47 3.40 1.06
C PRO A 487 12.32 4.53 0.04
N TYR A 488 11.20 5.25 0.12
CA TYR A 488 10.82 6.27 -0.87
C TYR A 488 11.83 7.42 -0.95
N SER A 489 12.30 7.91 0.19
CA SER A 489 13.26 9.02 0.24
C SER A 489 14.59 8.66 -0.45
N GLU A 490 15.08 7.43 -0.27
CA GLU A 490 16.28 6.93 -0.99
C GLU A 490 16.05 6.82 -2.50
N LEU A 491 14.88 6.32 -2.91
CA LEU A 491 14.54 6.18 -4.32
C LEU A 491 14.35 7.52 -5.03
N ASN A 492 13.91 8.56 -4.30
CA ASN A 492 13.68 9.91 -4.83
C ASN A 492 14.93 10.78 -4.80
N PHE A 493 15.95 10.42 -4.03
CA PHE A 493 17.08 11.29 -3.71
C PHE A 493 17.77 11.86 -4.96
N ASN A 494 17.93 11.04 -6.00
CA ASN A 494 18.60 11.48 -7.21
C ASN A 494 17.80 12.59 -7.91
N GLU A 495 16.51 12.40 -8.16
CA GLU A 495 15.61 13.42 -8.72
C GLU A 495 15.57 14.68 -7.83
N GLU A 496 15.45 14.51 -6.51
CA GLU A 496 15.39 15.61 -5.52
C GLU A 496 16.64 16.48 -5.56
N SER A 497 17.80 15.86 -5.76
CA SER A 497 19.08 16.57 -5.87
C SER A 497 19.16 17.52 -7.07
N TRP A 498 18.42 17.27 -8.15
CA TRP A 498 18.39 18.16 -9.32
C TRP A 498 17.31 19.24 -9.23
N ILE A 499 16.24 19.01 -8.47
CA ILE A 499 15.22 20.03 -8.20
C ILE A 499 15.58 20.93 -7.01
N GLY A 500 16.58 20.56 -6.19
CA GLY A 500 17.19 21.42 -5.16
C GLY A 500 16.46 21.46 -3.82
N VAL A 501 15.41 20.66 -3.64
CA VAL A 501 14.65 20.55 -2.39
C VAL A 501 14.51 19.07 -2.09
N PHE A 502 14.88 18.65 -0.89
CA PHE A 502 14.95 17.25 -0.46
C PHE A 502 13.87 16.93 0.59
N THR A 503 13.43 15.69 0.56
CA THR A 503 12.53 15.12 1.55
C THR A 503 13.16 15.12 2.94
N ASN A 504 12.41 15.59 3.94
CA ASN A 504 12.81 15.42 5.34
C ASN A 504 12.40 14.03 5.82
N ILE A 505 13.38 13.16 5.98
CA ILE A 505 13.16 11.73 6.25
C ILE A 505 12.75 11.43 7.70
N ASP A 506 12.86 12.40 8.61
CA ASP A 506 12.60 12.19 10.04
C ASP A 506 11.14 11.80 10.32
N ALA A 507 10.22 12.26 9.47
CA ALA A 507 8.78 12.00 9.55
C ALA A 507 8.32 10.85 8.62
N GLU A 508 9.22 10.20 7.89
CA GLU A 508 8.84 9.12 6.97
C GLU A 508 8.27 7.93 7.75
N ALA A 509 7.12 7.42 7.30
CA ALA A 509 6.39 6.34 7.97
C ALA A 509 6.71 4.99 7.31
N ILE A 510 7.97 4.55 7.40
CA ILE A 510 8.39 3.20 6.95
C ILE A 510 9.24 2.52 8.04
N VAL A 511 9.32 1.20 7.98
CA VAL A 511 10.29 0.42 8.78
C VAL A 511 11.65 0.52 8.08
N SER A 512 12.70 0.79 8.85
CA SER A 512 14.03 1.07 8.32
C SER A 512 15.11 0.62 9.30
N GLU A 513 15.94 -0.32 8.88
CA GLU A 513 17.02 -0.85 9.72
C GLU A 513 18.12 0.19 9.94
N THR A 514 18.52 0.89 8.87
CA THR A 514 19.59 1.91 8.93
C THR A 514 19.21 3.11 9.79
N ARG A 515 17.92 3.43 9.92
CA ARG A 515 17.41 4.50 10.79
C ARG A 515 16.89 4.01 12.13
N ALA A 516 17.02 2.72 12.42
CA ALA A 516 16.46 2.09 13.62
C ALA A 516 14.97 2.40 13.85
N VAL A 517 14.18 2.38 12.75
CA VAL A 517 12.72 2.51 12.79
C VAL A 517 12.07 1.14 12.74
N ASP A 518 11.51 0.69 13.85
CA ASP A 518 10.84 -0.61 13.97
C ASP A 518 9.33 -0.56 13.69
N GLU A 519 8.65 -1.72 13.78
CA GLU A 519 7.21 -1.82 13.54
C GLU A 519 6.37 -1.00 14.56
N SER A 520 6.85 -0.84 15.79
CA SER A 520 6.17 -0.08 16.84
C SER A 520 6.20 1.42 16.54
N GLN A 521 7.37 1.93 16.17
CA GLN A 521 7.54 3.32 15.76
C GLN A 521 6.81 3.62 14.45
N TYR A 522 6.79 2.67 13.50
CA TYR A 522 5.95 2.77 12.31
C TYR A 522 4.46 2.90 12.67
N LYS A 523 3.95 2.03 13.57
CA LYS A 523 2.56 2.09 14.07
C LYS A 523 2.24 3.46 14.66
N GLU A 524 3.13 3.99 15.49
CA GLU A 524 2.96 5.30 16.13
C GLU A 524 2.94 6.45 15.12
N ARG A 525 3.81 6.41 14.10
CA ARG A 525 3.81 7.40 13.00
C ARG A 525 2.50 7.36 12.22
N MET A 526 2.03 6.17 11.87
CA MET A 526 0.74 5.99 11.20
C MET A 526 -0.43 6.46 12.05
N ARG A 527 -0.42 6.19 13.36
CA ARG A 527 -1.43 6.66 14.32
C ARG A 527 -1.53 8.19 14.30
N LYS A 528 -0.40 8.90 14.37
CA LYS A 528 -0.38 10.38 14.30
C LYS A 528 -0.94 10.93 12.98
N CYS A 529 -0.63 10.29 11.86
CA CYS A 529 -1.21 10.66 10.57
C CYS A 529 -2.73 10.47 10.55
N PHE A 530 -3.24 9.37 11.11
CA PHE A 530 -4.68 9.14 11.21
C PHE A 530 -5.36 10.07 12.23
N GLU A 531 -4.70 10.45 13.32
CA GLU A 531 -5.24 11.48 14.24
C GLU A 531 -5.41 12.83 13.56
N ALA A 532 -4.43 13.27 12.77
CA ALA A 532 -4.53 14.50 11.98
C ALA A 532 -5.71 14.41 11.00
N ASN A 533 -5.86 13.28 10.30
CA ASN A 533 -7.00 13.00 9.43
C ASN A 533 -8.34 13.03 10.17
N PHE A 534 -8.39 12.48 11.39
CA PHE A 534 -9.60 12.48 12.22
C PHE A 534 -9.99 13.91 12.62
N GLN A 535 -9.03 14.76 13.00
CA GLN A 535 -9.30 16.15 13.40
C GLN A 535 -9.92 16.97 12.25
N ILE A 536 -9.38 16.84 11.04
CA ILE A 536 -9.79 17.66 9.88
C ILE A 536 -11.01 17.10 9.13
N LEU A 537 -11.31 15.80 9.24
CA LEU A 537 -12.50 15.21 8.60
C LEU A 537 -13.79 15.68 9.29
N LYS A 538 -14.82 16.02 8.50
CA LYS A 538 -16.15 16.35 9.04
C LYS A 538 -16.78 15.14 9.75
N PRO A 539 -17.54 15.34 10.85
CA PRO A 539 -18.22 14.25 11.53
C PRO A 539 -19.22 13.53 10.62
N GLY A 540 -19.28 12.20 10.71
CA GLY A 540 -20.13 11.35 9.86
C GLY A 540 -19.60 11.12 8.44
N ARG A 541 -18.42 11.63 8.10
CA ARG A 541 -17.79 11.43 6.78
C ARG A 541 -16.80 10.27 6.76
N TRP A 542 -16.40 9.90 5.55
CA TRP A 542 -15.66 8.68 5.26
C TRP A 542 -14.20 8.95 4.96
N MET A 543 -13.39 7.95 5.27
CA MET A 543 -12.00 7.80 4.88
C MET A 543 -11.83 6.42 4.23
N THR A 544 -11.20 6.38 3.06
CA THR A 544 -10.80 5.13 2.40
C THR A 544 -9.29 5.02 2.38
N ILE A 545 -8.78 3.91 2.88
CA ILE A 545 -7.35 3.60 2.91
C ILE A 545 -7.09 2.43 1.97
N VAL A 546 -6.25 2.65 0.95
CA VAL A 546 -5.74 1.59 0.08
C VAL A 546 -4.52 0.97 0.77
N PHE A 547 -4.49 -0.36 0.86
CA PHE A 547 -3.46 -1.09 1.59
C PHE A 547 -2.94 -2.29 0.80
N HIS A 548 -1.62 -2.44 0.67
CA HIS A 548 -1.01 -3.64 0.10
C HIS A 548 0.15 -4.14 0.96
N ASN A 549 -0.11 -5.13 1.81
CA ASN A 549 0.93 -5.88 2.49
C ASN A 549 0.51 -7.33 2.76
N SER A 550 1.44 -8.27 2.61
CA SER A 550 1.23 -9.68 2.93
C SER A 550 1.51 -10.04 4.39
N ARG A 551 2.08 -9.13 5.19
CA ARG A 551 2.35 -9.32 6.62
C ARG A 551 1.14 -8.92 7.48
N ASN A 552 0.63 -9.88 8.24
CA ASN A 552 -0.47 -9.66 9.19
C ASN A 552 -0.10 -8.65 10.29
N THR A 553 1.18 -8.53 10.68
CA THR A 553 1.64 -7.59 11.69
C THR A 553 1.41 -6.14 11.26
N ILE A 554 1.84 -5.78 10.04
CA ILE A 554 1.62 -4.44 9.47
C ILE A 554 0.13 -4.14 9.27
N TRP A 555 -0.65 -5.14 8.84
CA TRP A 555 -2.10 -5.02 8.73
C TRP A 555 -2.77 -4.70 10.08
N THR A 556 -2.40 -5.44 11.12
CA THR A 556 -2.91 -5.24 12.48
C THR A 556 -2.50 -3.87 13.01
N ALA A 557 -1.24 -3.47 12.81
CA ALA A 557 -0.74 -2.15 13.20
C ALA A 557 -1.54 -1.01 12.55
N ILE A 558 -1.91 -1.12 11.27
CA ILE A 558 -2.74 -0.13 10.59
C ILE A 558 -4.16 -0.10 11.16
N GLN A 559 -4.80 -1.25 11.38
CA GLN A 559 -6.14 -1.28 11.97
C GLN A 559 -6.18 -0.69 13.38
N GLU A 560 -5.18 -1.04 14.21
CA GLU A 560 -5.02 -0.45 15.54
C GLU A 560 -4.83 1.05 15.46
N ALA A 561 -3.97 1.54 14.57
CA ALA A 561 -3.72 2.97 14.38
C ALA A 561 -4.99 3.73 13.95
N ILE A 562 -5.79 3.16 13.03
CA ILE A 562 -7.08 3.73 12.59
C ILE A 562 -8.04 3.83 13.79
N GLY A 563 -8.18 2.74 14.54
CA GLY A 563 -9.07 2.70 15.70
C GLY A 563 -8.65 3.64 16.82
N GLN A 564 -7.35 3.65 17.16
CA GLN A 564 -6.79 4.56 18.17
C GLN A 564 -6.93 6.04 17.79
N ALA A 565 -6.90 6.36 16.50
CA ALA A 565 -7.18 7.72 16.02
C ALA A 565 -8.67 8.11 16.15
N GLY A 566 -9.57 7.16 16.44
CA GLY A 566 -10.99 7.40 16.71
C GLY A 566 -11.94 7.00 15.58
N PHE A 567 -11.42 6.52 14.45
CA PHE A 567 -12.23 6.03 13.33
C PHE A 567 -12.87 4.67 13.63
N VAL A 568 -14.00 4.39 12.98
CA VAL A 568 -14.64 3.08 13.01
C VAL A 568 -14.53 2.44 11.64
N VAL A 569 -13.93 1.26 11.57
CA VAL A 569 -13.86 0.45 10.33
C VAL A 569 -15.24 -0.14 10.06
N ALA A 570 -15.75 0.05 8.85
CA ALA A 570 -17.07 -0.42 8.42
C ALA A 570 -17.02 -1.46 7.32
N ASP A 571 -15.94 -1.53 6.54
CA ASP A 571 -15.79 -2.54 5.49
C ASP A 571 -14.32 -2.72 5.11
N VAL A 572 -13.95 -3.94 4.72
CA VAL A 572 -12.64 -4.29 4.18
C VAL A 572 -12.85 -5.14 2.91
N ARG A 573 -12.49 -4.58 1.77
CA ARG A 573 -12.63 -5.24 0.44
C ARG A 573 -11.30 -5.39 -0.27
N THR A 574 -11.30 -6.07 -1.41
CA THR A 574 -10.12 -6.19 -2.27
C THR A 574 -10.21 -5.30 -3.51
N LEU A 575 -9.06 -4.78 -3.95
CA LEU A 575 -8.87 -3.95 -5.14
C LEU A 575 -7.89 -4.67 -6.07
N ASP A 576 -8.33 -5.04 -7.28
CA ASP A 576 -7.52 -5.80 -8.24
C ASP A 576 -6.97 -4.90 -9.36
N LYS A 577 -5.66 -4.60 -9.31
CA LYS A 577 -4.95 -3.78 -10.31
C LYS A 577 -4.59 -4.53 -11.61
N LYS A 578 -5.16 -5.71 -11.90
CA LYS A 578 -4.99 -6.57 -13.11
C LYS A 578 -3.55 -6.95 -13.52
N ARG A 579 -2.50 -6.47 -12.83
CA ARG A 579 -1.11 -6.87 -13.09
C ARG A 579 -0.23 -6.71 -11.84
N GLY A 580 0.18 -7.84 -11.26
CA GLY A 580 1.23 -7.88 -10.24
C GLY A 580 2.60 -7.50 -10.82
N THR A 581 3.50 -7.00 -9.97
CA THR A 581 4.90 -6.74 -10.32
C THR A 581 5.64 -8.06 -10.65
N THR A 582 6.73 -8.01 -11.41
CA THR A 582 7.51 -9.21 -11.75
C THR A 582 8.02 -9.98 -10.52
N LYS A 583 8.23 -9.29 -9.38
CA LYS A 583 8.52 -9.93 -8.09
C LYS A 583 7.35 -10.77 -7.57
N GLN A 584 6.12 -10.27 -7.69
CA GLN A 584 4.88 -10.95 -7.28
C GLN A 584 4.53 -12.16 -8.17
N GLN A 585 5.01 -12.20 -9.41
CA GLN A 585 4.71 -13.31 -10.33
C GLN A 585 5.70 -14.48 -10.26
N VAL A 586 6.92 -14.25 -9.76
CA VAL A 586 8.03 -15.21 -9.94
C VAL A 586 8.66 -15.70 -8.62
N TYR A 587 8.63 -14.92 -7.53
CA TYR A 587 9.51 -15.22 -6.39
C TYR A 587 8.84 -15.51 -5.03
N THR A 588 7.51 -15.43 -4.89
CA THR A 588 6.85 -15.67 -3.58
C THR A 588 5.60 -16.53 -3.73
N ALA A 589 5.72 -17.84 -3.51
CA ALA A 589 4.58 -18.72 -3.30
C ALA A 589 3.92 -18.34 -1.97
N GLY A 590 2.78 -17.62 -2.01
CA GLY A 590 2.02 -17.23 -0.81
C GLY A 590 1.69 -15.75 -0.68
N ALA A 591 2.15 -14.87 -1.58
CA ALA A 591 1.77 -13.46 -1.56
C ALA A 591 0.28 -13.27 -1.89
N VAL A 592 -0.47 -12.59 -1.01
CA VAL A 592 -1.85 -12.15 -1.26
C VAL A 592 -1.86 -11.31 -2.53
N LYS A 593 -2.68 -11.70 -3.50
CA LYS A 593 -2.64 -11.19 -4.89
C LYS A 593 -3.38 -9.87 -5.11
N GLN A 594 -4.09 -9.35 -4.10
CA GLN A 594 -5.00 -8.22 -4.23
C GLN A 594 -4.72 -7.16 -3.16
N ASP A 595 -4.87 -5.88 -3.51
CA ASP A 595 -4.80 -4.79 -2.53
C ASP A 595 -6.06 -4.87 -1.64
N LEU A 596 -5.96 -4.50 -0.38
CA LEU A 596 -7.10 -4.31 0.51
C LEU A 596 -7.54 -2.84 0.49
N VAL A 597 -8.84 -2.61 0.63
CA VAL A 597 -9.43 -1.28 0.76
C VAL A 597 -10.20 -1.25 2.06
N ILE A 598 -9.76 -0.43 3.00
CA ILE A 598 -10.43 -0.22 4.28
C ILE A 598 -11.33 1.01 4.14
N SER A 599 -12.63 0.83 4.32
CA SER A 599 -13.57 1.94 4.47
C SER A 599 -13.82 2.18 5.95
N ALA A 600 -13.44 3.36 6.43
CA ALA A 600 -13.63 3.80 7.80
C ALA A 600 -14.40 5.12 7.84
N TYR A 601 -15.10 5.41 8.93
CA TYR A 601 -15.83 6.66 9.09
C TYR A 601 -15.51 7.33 10.42
N LYS A 602 -15.58 8.66 10.44
CA LYS A 602 -15.57 9.45 11.67
C LYS A 602 -16.97 9.42 12.27
N PRO A 603 -17.16 8.97 13.52
CA PRO A 603 -18.44 9.05 14.20
C PRO A 603 -19.07 10.44 14.10
N ASN A 604 -20.39 10.52 13.98
CA ASN A 604 -21.07 11.81 14.02
C ASN A 604 -21.11 12.36 15.46
N GLY A 605 -21.24 13.68 15.60
CA GLY A 605 -21.26 14.34 16.92
C GLY A 605 -22.40 13.85 17.82
N GLY A 606 -23.50 13.36 17.24
CA GLY A 606 -24.62 12.78 17.98
C GLY A 606 -24.26 11.48 18.72
N LEU A 607 -23.54 10.56 18.08
CA LEU A 607 -23.07 9.33 18.73
C LEU A 607 -22.06 9.64 19.84
N GLU A 608 -21.10 10.53 19.60
CA GLU A 608 -20.13 10.95 20.62
C GLU A 608 -20.79 11.61 21.84
N ALA A 609 -21.76 12.51 21.62
CA ALA A 609 -22.47 13.18 22.69
C ALA A 609 -23.36 12.22 23.51
N ARG A 610 -24.10 11.33 22.85
CA ARG A 610 -24.93 10.31 23.54
C ARG A 610 -24.06 9.29 24.27
N PHE A 611 -22.96 8.86 23.67
CA PHE A 611 -22.02 7.95 24.30
C PHE A 611 -21.41 8.52 25.57
N ARG A 612 -21.10 9.83 25.62
CA ARG A 612 -20.64 10.47 26.87
C ARG A 612 -21.68 10.45 27.99
N LEU A 613 -22.97 10.51 27.65
CA LEU A 613 -24.07 10.46 28.63
C LEU A 613 -24.35 9.04 29.13
N GLU A 614 -24.07 8.02 28.30
CA GLU A 614 -24.41 6.62 28.55
C GLU A 614 -23.16 5.71 28.69
N ALA A 615 -21.98 6.31 28.88
CA ALA A 615 -20.70 5.62 28.91
C ALA A 615 -20.69 4.52 29.98
N GLY A 616 -20.37 3.28 29.58
CA GLY A 616 -20.30 2.15 30.50
C GLY A 616 -21.66 1.58 30.89
N THR A 617 -22.72 1.91 30.16
CA THR A 617 -24.07 1.34 30.33
C THR A 617 -24.46 0.44 29.16
N ALA A 618 -25.40 -0.47 29.40
CA ALA A 618 -25.92 -1.33 28.34
C ALA A 618 -26.59 -0.53 27.19
N GLU A 619 -27.14 0.64 27.45
CA GLU A 619 -27.80 1.45 26.42
C GLU A 619 -26.79 2.05 25.44
N GLY A 620 -25.65 2.54 25.94
CA GLY A 620 -24.56 3.03 25.08
C GLY A 620 -23.99 1.94 24.14
N VAL A 621 -24.00 0.67 24.57
CA VAL A 621 -23.67 -0.47 23.70
C VAL A 621 -24.65 -0.57 22.53
N TRP A 622 -25.95 -0.49 22.80
CA TRP A 622 -26.98 -0.64 21.75
C TRP A 622 -27.09 0.59 20.84
N ASP A 623 -26.82 1.80 21.33
CA ASP A 623 -26.74 3.00 20.47
C ASP A 623 -25.56 2.90 19.49
N PHE A 624 -24.41 2.40 19.95
CA PHE A 624 -23.28 2.08 19.07
C PHE A 624 -23.67 1.07 17.99
N VAL A 625 -24.24 -0.09 18.38
CA VAL A 625 -24.62 -1.14 17.42
C VAL A 625 -25.62 -0.62 16.40
N ARG A 626 -26.63 0.15 16.85
CA ARG A 626 -27.64 0.75 15.96
C ARG A 626 -27.00 1.72 14.97
N THR A 627 -26.10 2.58 15.46
CA THR A 627 -25.39 3.54 14.61
C THR A 627 -24.47 2.83 13.62
N HIS A 628 -23.77 1.78 14.05
CA HIS A 628 -22.88 1.01 13.21
C HIS A 628 -23.65 0.24 12.12
N LEU A 629 -24.71 -0.49 12.48
CA LEU A 629 -25.59 -1.19 11.52
C LEU A 629 -26.19 -0.26 10.46
N LYS A 630 -26.43 1.01 10.82
CA LYS A 630 -26.89 2.04 9.87
C LYS A 630 -25.85 2.38 8.81
N GLN A 631 -24.56 2.26 9.15
CA GLN A 631 -23.46 2.53 8.21
C GLN A 631 -23.10 1.31 7.35
N LEU A 632 -23.48 0.08 7.73
CA LEU A 632 -23.09 -1.12 6.97
C LEU A 632 -23.95 -1.30 5.71
N PRO A 633 -23.39 -1.82 4.60
CA PRO A 633 -24.15 -2.11 3.38
C PRO A 633 -25.31 -3.07 3.67
N ILE A 634 -26.48 -2.89 3.07
CA ILE A 634 -27.64 -3.77 3.35
C ILE A 634 -27.53 -5.11 2.64
N PHE A 635 -27.01 -5.14 1.42
CA PHE A 635 -26.95 -6.37 0.61
C PHE A 635 -25.76 -6.32 -0.33
N ASP A 636 -25.11 -7.46 -0.52
CA ASP A 636 -24.01 -7.64 -1.44
C ASP A 636 -24.18 -8.93 -2.25
N ALA A 637 -23.77 -8.89 -3.52
CA ALA A 637 -23.89 -10.04 -4.41
C ALA A 637 -22.78 -10.05 -5.45
N LYS A 638 -22.23 -11.24 -5.69
CA LYS A 638 -21.16 -11.49 -6.65
C LYS A 638 -21.56 -12.64 -7.57
N ASP A 639 -21.43 -12.43 -8.88
CA ASP A 639 -21.77 -13.42 -9.91
C ASP A 639 -23.18 -14.03 -9.78
N GLY A 640 -24.14 -13.25 -9.27
CA GLY A 640 -25.51 -13.72 -9.07
C GLY A 640 -25.70 -14.63 -7.84
N LEU A 641 -24.77 -14.58 -6.89
CA LEU A 641 -24.84 -15.22 -5.56
C LEU A 641 -24.79 -14.17 -4.45
N ALA A 642 -25.56 -14.37 -3.39
CA ALA A 642 -25.61 -13.44 -2.26
C ALA A 642 -24.38 -13.69 -1.38
N THR A 643 -23.65 -12.63 -1.05
CA THR A 643 -22.45 -12.69 -0.21
C THR A 643 -22.79 -12.30 1.22
N VAL A 644 -22.19 -13.02 2.18
CA VAL A 644 -22.31 -12.67 3.61
C VAL A 644 -21.48 -11.44 3.89
N ILE A 645 -22.10 -10.42 4.49
CA ILE A 645 -21.42 -9.20 4.95
C ILE A 645 -20.89 -9.47 6.36
N ALA A 646 -19.60 -9.79 6.46
CA ALA A 646 -18.97 -10.21 7.72
C ALA A 646 -19.21 -9.19 8.86
N GLU A 647 -19.12 -7.89 8.59
CA GLU A 647 -19.33 -6.82 9.58
C GLU A 647 -20.76 -6.79 10.18
N ARG A 648 -21.75 -7.46 9.57
CA ARG A 648 -23.10 -7.63 10.13
C ARG A 648 -23.26 -8.88 11.00
N GLN A 649 -22.23 -9.71 11.11
CA GLN A 649 -22.26 -10.90 11.94
C GLN A 649 -22.04 -10.55 13.41
N ASN A 650 -22.69 -11.30 14.30
CA ASN A 650 -22.68 -11.04 15.74
C ASN A 650 -21.28 -10.84 16.34
N TYR A 651 -20.31 -11.68 15.97
CA TYR A 651 -18.96 -11.63 16.52
C TYR A 651 -18.20 -10.36 16.11
N LEU A 652 -18.29 -9.95 14.84
CA LEU A 652 -17.67 -8.69 14.38
C LEU A 652 -18.38 -7.47 14.98
N LEU A 653 -19.71 -7.48 15.08
CA LEU A 653 -20.45 -6.42 15.78
C LEU A 653 -20.01 -6.29 17.24
N PHE A 654 -19.76 -7.42 17.93
CA PHE A 654 -19.22 -7.42 19.28
C PHE A 654 -17.80 -6.86 19.33
N ASP A 655 -16.91 -7.31 18.44
CA ASP A 655 -15.51 -6.85 18.40
C ASP A 655 -15.42 -5.33 18.12
N ARG A 656 -16.22 -4.81 17.18
CA ARG A 656 -16.31 -3.36 16.89
C ARG A 656 -16.80 -2.57 18.10
N MET A 657 -17.77 -3.11 18.83
CA MET A 657 -18.31 -2.50 20.04
C MET A 657 -17.28 -2.46 21.17
N VAL A 658 -16.57 -3.57 21.41
CA VAL A 658 -15.51 -3.66 22.41
C VAL A 658 -14.40 -2.68 22.08
N ALA A 659 -13.91 -2.67 20.84
CA ALA A 659 -12.87 -1.76 20.39
C ALA A 659 -13.28 -0.29 20.63
N PHE A 660 -14.50 0.08 20.26
CA PHE A 660 -15.03 1.43 20.43
C PHE A 660 -15.04 1.90 21.89
N HIS A 661 -15.43 1.03 22.84
CA HIS A 661 -15.47 1.35 24.28
C HIS A 661 -14.08 1.39 24.90
N VAL A 662 -13.24 0.39 24.61
CA VAL A 662 -11.88 0.27 25.15
C VAL A 662 -11.01 1.45 24.72
N GLN A 663 -11.08 1.85 23.45
CA GLN A 663 -10.33 3.00 22.92
C GLN A 663 -10.71 4.33 23.60
N ARG A 664 -11.93 4.42 24.14
CA ARG A 664 -12.43 5.61 24.87
C ARG A 664 -12.19 5.53 26.38
N GLY A 665 -11.47 4.51 26.85
CA GLY A 665 -11.19 4.28 28.26
C GLY A 665 -12.42 3.90 29.08
N VAL A 666 -13.48 3.39 28.43
CA VAL A 666 -14.75 3.03 29.06
C VAL A 666 -14.82 1.51 29.24
N THR A 667 -15.32 1.06 30.39
CA THR A 667 -15.54 -0.37 30.66
C THR A 667 -16.65 -0.92 29.77
N VAL A 668 -16.43 -2.09 29.17
CA VAL A 668 -17.48 -2.79 28.39
C VAL A 668 -18.49 -3.38 29.36
N PRO A 669 -19.78 -2.99 29.30
CA PRO A 669 -20.77 -3.35 30.32
C PRO A 669 -21.47 -4.70 30.08
N LEU A 670 -21.22 -5.34 28.94
CA LEU A 670 -21.82 -6.62 28.56
C LEU A 670 -20.73 -7.65 28.24
N SER A 671 -20.91 -8.88 28.73
CA SER A 671 -20.16 -10.04 28.23
C SER A 671 -20.59 -10.41 26.81
N ALA A 672 -19.78 -11.20 26.10
CA ALA A 672 -20.12 -11.69 24.76
C ALA A 672 -21.47 -12.45 24.74
N ALA A 673 -21.74 -13.26 25.77
CA ALA A 673 -22.99 -14.01 25.89
C ALA A 673 -24.21 -13.08 26.05
N GLU A 674 -24.12 -12.10 26.95
CA GLU A 674 -25.19 -11.11 27.15
C GLU A 674 -25.41 -10.25 25.91
N PHE A 675 -24.33 -9.90 25.21
CA PHE A 675 -24.41 -9.18 23.94
C PHE A 675 -25.11 -10.01 22.86
N TYR A 676 -24.75 -11.27 22.64
CA TYR A 676 -25.39 -12.07 21.59
C TYR A 676 -26.88 -12.30 21.86
N VAL A 677 -27.27 -12.52 23.12
CA VAL A 677 -28.68 -12.61 23.51
C VAL A 677 -29.39 -11.28 23.27
N GLY A 678 -28.80 -10.17 23.73
CA GLY A 678 -29.39 -8.85 23.58
C GLY A 678 -29.50 -8.38 22.12
N LEU A 679 -28.57 -8.83 21.26
CA LEU A 679 -28.53 -8.54 19.83
C LEU A 679 -29.72 -9.20 19.11
N GLY A 680 -29.95 -10.49 19.36
CA GLY A 680 -31.10 -11.23 18.80
C GLY A 680 -32.47 -10.76 19.30
N GLN A 681 -32.52 -10.11 20.46
CA GLN A 681 -33.74 -9.50 20.98
C GLN A 681 -34.08 -8.15 20.33
N ARG A 682 -33.07 -7.41 19.86
CA ARG A 682 -33.21 -6.01 19.41
C ARG A 682 -33.17 -5.83 17.90
N PHE A 683 -32.47 -6.73 17.19
CA PHE A 683 -32.23 -6.62 15.76
C PHE A 683 -32.63 -7.93 15.07
N ALA A 684 -33.15 -7.80 13.85
CA ALA A 684 -33.60 -8.98 13.12
C ALA A 684 -32.42 -9.71 12.48
N GLU A 685 -32.39 -11.03 12.65
CA GLU A 685 -31.41 -11.89 11.99
C GLU A 685 -31.93 -12.35 10.62
N ARG A 686 -31.08 -12.27 9.59
CA ARG A 686 -31.28 -12.86 8.27
C ARG A 686 -29.96 -13.47 7.80
N ASP A 687 -29.98 -14.74 7.41
CA ASP A 687 -28.81 -15.44 6.87
C ASP A 687 -27.52 -15.31 7.73
N GLY A 688 -27.68 -15.28 9.07
CA GLY A 688 -26.57 -15.13 10.02
C GLY A 688 -26.04 -13.69 10.19
N MET A 689 -26.77 -12.70 9.67
CA MET A 689 -26.45 -11.27 9.74
C MET A 689 -27.56 -10.49 10.45
N PHE A 690 -27.23 -9.36 11.08
CA PHE A 690 -28.18 -8.52 11.82
C PHE A 690 -28.54 -7.23 11.07
N PHE A 691 -29.81 -6.83 11.18
CA PHE A 691 -30.40 -5.70 10.45
C PHE A 691 -31.26 -4.81 11.35
N LEU A 692 -31.26 -3.52 11.03
CA LEU A 692 -32.27 -2.59 11.56
C LEU A 692 -33.64 -2.93 10.97
N PRO A 693 -34.75 -2.72 11.70
CA PRO A 693 -36.11 -3.01 11.21
C PRO A 693 -36.41 -2.44 9.82
N GLU A 694 -35.96 -1.21 9.57
CA GLU A 694 -36.13 -0.51 8.30
C GLU A 694 -35.30 -1.10 7.13
N GLN A 695 -34.23 -1.85 7.41
CA GLN A 695 -33.36 -2.47 6.39
C GLN A 695 -33.91 -3.81 5.88
N ILE A 696 -34.78 -4.47 6.64
CA ILE A 696 -35.24 -5.85 6.36
C ILE A 696 -35.95 -5.95 5.01
N ALA A 697 -36.88 -5.02 4.73
CA ALA A 697 -37.68 -5.05 3.52
C ALA A 697 -36.84 -4.85 2.24
N GLU A 698 -35.69 -4.17 2.35
CA GLU A 698 -34.74 -4.03 1.25
C GLU A 698 -33.90 -5.29 1.08
N TYR A 699 -33.37 -5.85 2.18
CA TYR A 699 -32.62 -7.09 2.17
C TYR A 699 -33.41 -8.24 1.55
N ASP A 700 -34.61 -8.51 2.07
CA ASP A 700 -35.46 -9.63 1.63
C ASP A 700 -35.79 -9.49 0.12
N ARG A 701 -36.03 -8.27 -0.36
CA ARG A 701 -36.29 -7.99 -1.78
C ARG A 701 -35.09 -8.30 -2.67
N LYS A 702 -33.88 -7.86 -2.27
CA LYS A 702 -32.64 -8.12 -3.03
C LYS A 702 -32.24 -9.59 -2.95
N ARG A 703 -32.46 -10.25 -1.81
CA ARG A 703 -32.19 -11.67 -1.59
C ARG A 703 -33.02 -12.59 -2.48
N LEU A 704 -34.28 -12.22 -2.75
CA LEU A 704 -35.18 -12.95 -3.66
C LEU A 704 -34.72 -12.93 -5.13
N ALA A 705 -33.91 -11.95 -5.53
CA ALA A 705 -33.42 -11.82 -6.90
C ALA A 705 -32.22 -12.75 -7.22
N VAL A 706 -31.76 -13.55 -6.25
CA VAL A 706 -30.48 -14.26 -6.27
C VAL A 706 -30.69 -15.74 -5.92
N LYS A 707 -30.16 -16.65 -6.74
CA LYS A 707 -30.53 -18.09 -6.72
C LYS A 707 -30.06 -18.84 -5.47
N GLU A 708 -28.85 -18.57 -4.97
CA GLU A 708 -28.26 -19.29 -3.82
C GLU A 708 -27.39 -18.35 -2.96
N LEU A 709 -27.19 -18.72 -1.69
CA LEU A 709 -26.27 -18.05 -0.78
C LEU A 709 -24.90 -18.70 -0.92
N GLY A 710 -23.85 -17.93 -1.20
CA GLY A 710 -22.50 -18.48 -1.31
C GLY A 710 -22.07 -19.04 0.05
N GLN A 711 -22.01 -20.36 0.20
CA GLN A 711 -21.45 -20.99 1.40
C GLN A 711 -19.92 -20.90 1.34
N LEU A 712 -19.31 -20.23 2.31
CA LEU A 712 -17.90 -20.43 2.63
C LEU A 712 -17.71 -21.90 3.03
N GLU A 713 -16.97 -22.68 2.25
CA GLU A 713 -16.45 -23.97 2.72
C GLU A 713 -15.45 -23.69 3.85
N LEU A 714 -15.90 -23.81 5.09
CA LEU A 714 -15.02 -23.78 6.26
C LEU A 714 -14.13 -25.04 6.20
N ILE A 715 -12.81 -24.83 6.08
CA ILE A 715 -11.81 -25.89 6.21
C ILE A 715 -11.27 -25.83 7.65
N PRO A 716 -11.55 -26.83 8.51
CA PRO A 716 -10.99 -26.89 9.86
C PRO A 716 -9.46 -26.87 9.85
N ARG A 717 -8.87 -25.91 10.56
CA ARG A 717 -7.41 -25.81 10.77
C ARG A 717 -7.01 -25.79 12.25
N ASP A 718 -7.97 -25.52 13.13
CA ASP A 718 -7.85 -25.43 14.58
C ASP A 718 -9.17 -25.82 15.27
N GLU A 719 -9.21 -25.83 16.60
CA GLU A 719 -10.41 -26.20 17.37
C GLU A 719 -11.62 -25.29 17.06
N ASP A 720 -11.42 -23.97 16.96
CA ASP A 720 -12.52 -23.00 16.73
C ASP A 720 -13.19 -23.20 15.36
N SER A 721 -12.37 -23.32 14.31
CA SER A 721 -12.84 -23.60 12.95
C SER A 721 -13.47 -25.00 12.82
N ALA A 722 -12.97 -25.99 13.56
CA ALA A 722 -13.55 -27.33 13.62
C ALA A 722 -14.92 -27.36 14.32
N ILE A 723 -15.07 -26.64 15.43
CA ILE A 723 -16.36 -26.49 16.13
C ILE A 723 -17.37 -25.78 15.22
N LYS A 724 -16.97 -24.69 14.54
CA LYS A 724 -17.82 -23.98 13.57
C LYS A 724 -18.27 -24.89 12.43
N TRP A 725 -17.37 -25.70 11.89
CA TRP A 725 -17.70 -26.70 10.88
C TRP A 725 -18.70 -27.73 11.40
N LEU A 726 -18.45 -28.31 12.58
CA LEU A 726 -19.36 -29.27 13.23
C LEU A 726 -20.74 -28.65 13.51
N GLN A 727 -20.77 -27.38 13.92
CA GLN A 727 -22.01 -26.66 14.16
C GLN A 727 -22.80 -26.47 12.86
N GLN A 728 -22.14 -26.15 11.74
CA GLN A 728 -22.79 -26.06 10.43
C GLN A 728 -23.38 -27.41 10.00
N GLN A 729 -22.63 -28.50 10.19
CA GLN A 729 -23.11 -29.85 9.88
C GLN A 729 -24.31 -30.26 10.73
N LEU A 730 -24.25 -30.01 12.04
CA LEU A 730 -25.28 -30.42 13.00
C LEU A 730 -26.54 -29.56 12.97
N ARG A 731 -26.43 -28.26 12.64
CA ARG A 731 -27.60 -27.39 12.40
C ARG A 731 -28.43 -27.86 11.21
N THR A 732 -27.75 -28.29 10.15
CA THR A 732 -28.39 -28.75 8.91
C THR A 732 -28.92 -30.18 9.08
N LYS A 733 -28.13 -31.03 9.76
CA LYS A 733 -28.39 -32.46 9.89
C LYS A 733 -27.88 -32.97 11.25
N PRO A 734 -28.76 -33.20 12.24
CA PRO A 734 -28.43 -33.92 13.46
C PRO A 734 -27.96 -35.34 13.15
N GLN A 735 -26.73 -35.69 13.55
CA GLN A 735 -26.03 -36.89 13.07
C GLN A 735 -25.46 -37.71 14.23
N THR A 736 -25.34 -39.02 14.03
CA THR A 736 -24.61 -39.87 14.96
C THR A 736 -23.10 -39.71 14.79
N PHE A 737 -22.32 -40.17 15.77
CA PHE A 737 -20.86 -40.17 15.67
C PHE A 737 -20.36 -40.88 14.41
N GLN A 738 -20.93 -42.05 14.09
CA GLN A 738 -20.55 -42.85 12.92
C GLN A 738 -20.86 -42.15 11.58
N GLU A 739 -21.90 -41.30 11.54
CA GLU A 739 -22.25 -40.51 10.36
C GLU A 739 -21.29 -39.31 10.17
N LEU A 740 -20.79 -38.72 11.26
CA LEU A 740 -19.92 -37.54 11.24
C LEU A 740 -18.45 -37.88 10.98
N GLN A 741 -17.96 -38.98 11.56
CA GLN A 741 -16.53 -39.31 11.60
C GLN A 741 -15.86 -39.35 10.20
N PRO A 742 -16.42 -39.98 9.15
CA PRO A 742 -15.78 -40.02 7.84
C PRO A 742 -15.69 -38.67 7.14
N ASN A 743 -16.62 -37.76 7.43
CA ASN A 743 -16.62 -36.40 6.86
C ASN A 743 -15.67 -35.49 7.61
N PHE A 744 -15.65 -35.60 8.94
CA PHE A 744 -14.73 -34.87 9.79
C PHE A 744 -13.27 -35.20 9.44
N MET A 745 -12.93 -36.49 9.32
CA MET A 745 -11.57 -36.93 8.95
C MET A 745 -11.12 -36.41 7.57
N ARG A 746 -12.05 -36.24 6.62
CA ARG A 746 -11.74 -35.64 5.30
C ARG A 746 -11.50 -34.14 5.39
N SER A 747 -12.16 -33.45 6.33
CA SER A 747 -12.08 -31.99 6.47
C SER A 747 -10.86 -31.48 7.25
N VAL A 748 -10.27 -32.29 8.12
CA VAL A 748 -9.15 -31.90 9.01
C VAL A 748 -7.74 -32.05 8.40
N ALA A 749 -7.63 -32.25 7.08
CA ALA A 749 -6.35 -32.47 6.39
C ALA A 749 -5.34 -31.29 6.50
N GLY A 750 -5.80 -30.12 6.96
CA GLY A 750 -5.01 -28.90 7.12
C GLY A 750 -4.77 -28.45 8.56
N TRP A 751 -4.86 -29.35 9.56
CA TRP A 751 -4.68 -29.02 10.98
C TRP A 751 -3.31 -28.38 11.28
N ALA A 752 -3.31 -27.30 12.06
CA ALA A 752 -2.09 -26.57 12.41
C ALA A 752 -1.13 -27.43 13.25
N LYS A 753 0.17 -27.41 12.92
CA LYS A 753 1.19 -28.28 13.56
C LYS A 753 1.41 -27.99 15.05
N HIS A 754 1.09 -26.78 15.50
CA HIS A 754 1.22 -26.37 16.91
C HIS A 754 -0.05 -26.63 17.73
N GLU A 755 -1.19 -26.86 17.07
CA GLU A 755 -2.47 -27.05 17.72
C GLU A 755 -2.65 -28.51 18.14
N ARG A 756 -3.02 -28.73 19.41
CA ARG A 756 -3.37 -30.07 19.89
C ARG A 756 -4.59 -30.60 19.14
N ALA A 757 -4.43 -31.69 18.40
CA ALA A 757 -5.55 -32.37 17.78
C ALA A 757 -6.45 -32.98 18.88
N LEU A 758 -7.73 -32.61 18.86
CA LEU A 758 -8.74 -33.20 19.73
C LEU A 758 -9.48 -34.31 18.99
N GLU A 759 -9.88 -35.34 19.71
CA GLU A 759 -10.74 -36.38 19.16
C GLU A 759 -12.14 -35.82 18.89
N LEU A 760 -12.78 -36.27 17.80
CA LEU A 760 -14.14 -35.85 17.45
C LEU A 760 -15.14 -36.09 18.59
N SER A 761 -14.96 -37.18 19.34
CA SER A 761 -15.81 -37.51 20.49
C SER A 761 -15.69 -36.49 21.62
N GLU A 762 -14.49 -35.96 21.84
CA GLU A 762 -14.20 -34.93 22.83
C GLU A 762 -14.81 -33.59 22.41
N MET A 763 -14.63 -33.19 21.15
CA MET A 763 -15.24 -31.98 20.60
C MET A 763 -16.76 -32.02 20.64
N LEU A 764 -17.37 -33.18 20.31
CA LEU A 764 -18.81 -33.37 20.38
C LEU A 764 -19.32 -33.24 21.82
N THR A 765 -18.64 -33.89 22.77
CA THR A 765 -19.03 -33.88 24.18
C THR A 765 -18.91 -32.48 24.81
N HIS A 766 -17.88 -31.72 24.45
CA HIS A 766 -17.63 -30.39 25.02
C HIS A 766 -18.44 -29.25 24.38
N ASN A 767 -19.08 -29.47 23.22
CA ASN A 767 -19.72 -28.38 22.46
C ASN A 767 -21.16 -28.68 22.00
N PHE A 768 -21.62 -29.93 22.07
CA PHE A 768 -22.90 -30.37 21.52
C PHE A 768 -23.65 -31.31 22.48
N ILE A 769 -24.94 -31.55 22.22
CA ILE A 769 -25.76 -32.46 23.05
C ILE A 769 -26.01 -33.76 22.29
N ARG A 770 -25.76 -34.89 22.95
CA ARG A 770 -26.18 -36.21 22.47
C ARG A 770 -27.55 -36.57 23.07
N TYR A 771 -28.49 -36.97 22.22
CA TYR A 771 -29.76 -37.53 22.71
C TYR A 771 -29.56 -38.98 23.18
N ASP A 772 -29.83 -39.24 24.46
CA ASP A 772 -29.58 -40.52 25.13
C ASP A 772 -30.70 -41.56 24.92
N GLY A 773 -31.80 -41.15 24.28
CA GLY A 773 -32.98 -41.99 24.06
C GLY A 773 -34.04 -41.88 25.16
N GLN A 774 -33.82 -41.05 26.19
CA GLN A 774 -34.74 -40.83 27.30
C GLN A 774 -35.46 -39.48 27.14
N GLY A 775 -36.73 -39.42 27.57
CA GLY A 775 -37.53 -38.20 27.48
C GLY A 775 -38.04 -37.88 26.06
N GLU A 776 -38.50 -36.66 25.83
CA GLU A 776 -38.98 -36.24 24.51
C GLU A 776 -37.82 -36.00 23.53
N VAL A 777 -38.00 -36.38 22.25
CA VAL A 777 -37.03 -36.12 21.20
C VAL A 777 -36.89 -34.60 20.98
N PRO A 778 -35.66 -34.04 21.05
CA PRO A 778 -35.41 -32.62 20.83
C PRO A 778 -35.99 -32.13 19.50
N SER A 779 -36.53 -30.90 19.49
CA SER A 779 -37.19 -30.32 18.31
C SER A 779 -36.30 -30.35 17.06
N GLN A 780 -34.99 -30.08 17.20
CA GLN A 780 -34.04 -30.13 16.07
C GLN A 780 -33.97 -31.53 15.44
N ILE A 781 -33.93 -32.59 16.26
CA ILE A 781 -33.88 -33.99 15.78
C ILE A 781 -35.25 -34.38 15.21
N HIS A 782 -36.35 -34.01 15.89
CA HIS A 782 -37.72 -34.30 15.44
C HIS A 782 -38.03 -33.69 14.08
N SER A 783 -37.75 -32.38 13.90
CA SER A 783 -37.95 -31.68 12.63
C SER A 783 -37.15 -32.32 11.48
N TYR A 784 -35.90 -32.68 11.75
CA TYR A 784 -35.06 -33.37 10.76
C TYR A 784 -35.64 -34.74 10.38
N LEU A 785 -35.96 -35.58 11.37
CA LEU A 785 -36.43 -36.94 11.13
C LEU A 785 -37.79 -36.96 10.43
N SER A 786 -38.75 -36.13 10.86
CA SER A 786 -40.08 -36.08 10.24
C SER A 786 -40.05 -35.51 8.81
N THR A 787 -39.10 -34.61 8.49
CA THR A 787 -38.97 -34.08 7.12
C THR A 787 -38.41 -35.13 6.17
N ASN A 788 -37.36 -35.83 6.59
CA ASN A 788 -36.53 -36.66 5.71
C ASN A 788 -36.94 -38.15 5.66
N PHE A 789 -37.66 -38.66 6.65
CA PHE A 789 -38.08 -40.06 6.73
C PHE A 789 -39.61 -40.14 6.69
N LYS A 790 -40.16 -40.72 5.62
CA LYS A 790 -41.62 -40.75 5.38
C LYS A 790 -42.36 -41.49 6.50
N GLU A 791 -41.74 -42.52 7.04
CA GLU A 791 -42.21 -43.38 8.13
C GLU A 791 -42.18 -42.70 9.52
N LEU A 792 -41.55 -41.54 9.66
CA LEU A 792 -41.44 -40.78 10.93
C LEU A 792 -42.23 -39.48 10.93
N ARG A 793 -43.10 -39.28 9.93
CA ARG A 793 -43.97 -38.10 9.82
C ARG A 793 -45.11 -38.16 10.83
N ASN A 794 -45.48 -37.01 11.39
CA ASN A 794 -46.60 -36.84 12.31
C ASN A 794 -46.55 -37.71 13.58
N LEU A 795 -45.38 -38.27 13.93
CA LEU A 795 -45.21 -38.98 15.19
C LEU A 795 -45.02 -37.98 16.35
N PRO A 796 -45.64 -38.23 17.51
CA PRO A 796 -45.41 -37.41 18.70
C PRO A 796 -43.97 -37.59 19.20
N LYS A 797 -43.42 -36.58 19.89
CA LYS A 797 -42.01 -36.51 20.29
C LYS A 797 -41.57 -37.59 21.27
N ASP A 798 -42.51 -38.29 21.87
CA ASP A 798 -42.31 -39.38 22.83
C ASP A 798 -42.46 -40.78 22.19
N SER A 799 -42.79 -40.87 20.90
CA SER A 799 -42.96 -42.14 20.18
C SER A 799 -41.73 -43.03 20.26
N ALA A 800 -41.91 -44.30 20.62
CA ALA A 800 -40.83 -45.28 20.75
C ALA A 800 -40.01 -45.44 19.46
N THR A 801 -40.67 -45.43 18.29
CA THR A 801 -40.02 -45.53 16.98
C THR A 801 -39.16 -44.31 16.68
N LEU A 802 -39.66 -43.12 17.03
CA LEU A 802 -38.94 -41.86 16.85
C LEU A 802 -37.73 -41.78 17.80
N ARG A 803 -37.91 -42.16 19.07
CA ARG A 803 -36.83 -42.22 20.09
C ARG A 803 -35.72 -43.17 19.66
N ALA A 804 -36.08 -44.35 19.15
CA ALA A 804 -35.12 -45.34 18.68
C ALA A 804 -34.26 -44.83 17.50
N LYS A 805 -34.85 -44.06 16.57
CA LYS A 805 -34.12 -43.46 15.44
C LYS A 805 -33.33 -42.20 15.82
N ALA A 806 -33.82 -41.46 16.82
CA ALA A 806 -33.19 -40.25 17.33
C ALA A 806 -32.00 -40.53 18.25
N LYS A 807 -31.96 -41.72 18.88
CA LYS A 807 -30.91 -42.11 19.83
C LYS A 807 -29.51 -41.95 19.23
N ASP A 808 -28.59 -41.47 20.06
CA ASP A 808 -27.17 -41.25 19.74
C ASP A 808 -26.88 -40.16 18.69
N ARG A 809 -27.90 -39.40 18.26
CA ARG A 809 -27.70 -38.23 17.39
C ARG A 809 -27.28 -37.02 18.23
N TRP A 810 -26.28 -36.31 17.70
CA TRP A 810 -25.81 -35.03 18.21
C TRP A 810 -26.59 -33.88 17.59
N TYR A 811 -26.83 -32.83 18.36
CA TYR A 811 -27.51 -31.60 17.91
C TYR A 811 -26.94 -30.38 18.63
N VAL A 812 -27.24 -29.19 18.08
CA VAL A 812 -26.69 -27.94 18.61
C VAL A 812 -27.45 -27.52 19.88
N PRO A 813 -26.77 -27.11 20.97
CA PRO A 813 -27.46 -26.68 22.17
C PRO A 813 -28.38 -25.48 21.90
N ASP A 814 -29.61 -25.52 22.43
CA ASP A 814 -30.46 -24.34 22.48
C ASP A 814 -29.90 -23.33 23.51
N PRO A 815 -30.21 -22.01 23.41
CA PRO A 815 -29.61 -20.98 24.27
C PRO A 815 -29.69 -21.26 25.78
N ASN A 816 -30.76 -21.93 26.23
CA ASN A 816 -30.97 -22.30 27.64
C ASN A 816 -30.07 -23.44 28.13
N LYS A 817 -29.54 -24.28 27.22
CA LYS A 817 -28.64 -25.41 27.54
C LYS A 817 -27.19 -25.13 27.16
N ALA A 818 -26.94 -24.07 26.39
CA ALA A 818 -25.61 -23.65 25.98
C ALA A 818 -24.73 -23.25 27.18
N GLY A 819 -25.30 -22.58 28.18
CA GLY A 819 -24.56 -22.12 29.36
C GLY A 819 -24.02 -23.25 30.25
N ASP A 820 -24.72 -24.39 30.35
CA ASP A 820 -24.25 -25.53 31.14
C ASP A 820 -23.11 -26.30 30.46
N ILE A 821 -23.17 -26.39 29.12
CA ILE A 821 -22.09 -26.97 28.31
C ILE A 821 -20.86 -26.06 28.32
N GLU A 822 -21.06 -24.75 28.24
CA GLU A 822 -19.97 -23.77 28.29
C GLU A 822 -19.25 -23.82 29.64
N LYS A 823 -19.98 -23.93 30.76
CA LYS A 823 -19.37 -24.13 32.10
C LYS A 823 -18.56 -25.42 32.20
N LEU A 824 -19.04 -26.52 31.59
CA LEU A 824 -18.30 -27.79 31.56
C LEU A 824 -17.04 -27.67 30.71
N ARG A 825 -17.13 -27.04 29.54
CA ARG A 825 -16.00 -26.76 28.64
C ARG A 825 -14.97 -25.86 29.31
N GLU A 826 -15.40 -24.76 29.91
CA GLU A 826 -14.54 -23.81 30.61
C GLU A 826 -13.78 -24.48 31.76
N ARG A 827 -14.43 -25.34 32.55
CA ARG A 827 -13.75 -26.14 33.59
C ARG A 827 -12.68 -27.06 33.02
N ALA A 828 -12.93 -27.71 31.89
CA ALA A 828 -11.95 -28.57 31.23
C ALA A 828 -10.76 -27.75 30.68
N LEU A 829 -11.03 -26.62 30.03
CA LEU A 829 -10.01 -25.71 29.49
C LEU A 829 -9.13 -25.13 30.61
N LEU A 830 -9.71 -24.73 31.74
CA LEU A 830 -8.96 -24.21 32.89
C LEU A 830 -8.11 -25.28 33.58
N LYS A 831 -8.58 -26.53 33.61
CA LYS A 831 -7.78 -27.66 34.11
C LYS A 831 -6.55 -27.89 33.23
N GLU A 832 -6.73 -27.87 31.91
CA GLU A 832 -5.62 -28.01 30.95
C GLU A 832 -4.66 -26.80 30.99
N PHE A 833 -5.18 -25.59 31.18
CA PHE A 833 -4.35 -24.40 31.36
C PHE A 833 -3.46 -24.47 32.62
N ALA A 834 -3.96 -25.06 33.71
CA ALA A 834 -3.17 -25.28 34.93
C ALA A 834 -1.93 -26.15 34.64
N GLU A 835 -2.06 -27.16 33.77
CA GLU A 835 -0.92 -27.99 33.34
C GLU A 835 0.14 -27.16 32.59
N TYR A 836 -0.26 -26.13 31.84
CA TYR A 836 0.68 -25.23 31.13
C TYR A 836 1.40 -24.27 32.10
N CYS A 837 0.70 -23.85 33.16
CA CYS A 837 1.29 -23.04 34.23
C CYS A 837 2.41 -23.84 34.94
N GLU A 838 2.14 -25.10 35.28
CA GLU A 838 3.05 -26.01 35.99
C GLU A 838 4.15 -26.63 35.10
N SER A 839 4.02 -26.55 33.78
CA SER A 839 5.00 -27.09 32.83
C SER A 839 6.39 -26.48 32.99
N SER A 840 7.42 -27.33 33.08
CA SER A 840 8.84 -26.93 33.13
C SER A 840 9.44 -26.63 31.74
N GLN A 841 8.66 -26.75 30.67
CA GLN A 841 9.15 -26.50 29.30
C GLN A 841 9.40 -25.01 29.05
N LYS A 842 10.55 -24.69 28.43
CA LYS A 842 10.88 -23.31 27.98
C LYS A 842 9.92 -22.80 26.90
N LYS A 843 9.52 -23.68 25.97
CA LYS A 843 8.50 -23.41 24.93
C LYS A 843 7.61 -24.64 24.75
N LEU A 844 6.29 -24.45 24.72
CA LEU A 844 5.29 -25.46 24.43
C LEU A 844 5.31 -25.77 22.93
N LYS A 845 5.52 -27.03 22.57
CA LYS A 845 5.58 -27.46 21.17
C LYS A 845 4.20 -27.77 20.57
N VAL A 846 3.31 -28.33 21.40
CA VAL A 846 1.93 -28.66 21.07
C VAL A 846 1.08 -28.29 22.26
N PHE A 847 0.06 -27.46 22.06
CA PHE A 847 -0.84 -26.99 23.11
C PHE A 847 -2.20 -26.68 22.50
N ARG A 848 -3.22 -26.55 23.36
CA ARG A 848 -4.58 -26.23 22.98
C ARG A 848 -4.78 -24.72 23.14
N LEU A 849 -4.98 -24.01 22.03
CA LEU A 849 -5.02 -22.56 22.02
C LEU A 849 -6.22 -22.01 22.84
N GLU A 850 -7.35 -22.71 22.79
CA GLU A 850 -8.55 -22.38 23.56
C GLU A 850 -8.32 -22.47 25.08
N ALA A 851 -7.47 -23.40 25.55
CA ALA A 851 -7.13 -23.49 26.97
C ALA A 851 -6.28 -22.30 27.41
N VAL A 852 -5.34 -21.86 26.57
CA VAL A 852 -4.57 -20.63 26.82
C VAL A 852 -5.48 -19.41 26.86
N ARG A 853 -6.39 -19.25 25.89
CA ARG A 853 -7.35 -18.13 25.85
C ARG A 853 -8.24 -18.09 27.09
N ALA A 854 -8.78 -19.24 27.52
CA ALA A 854 -9.60 -19.35 28.72
C ALA A 854 -8.81 -19.11 30.02
N GLY A 855 -7.54 -19.52 30.04
CA GLY A 855 -6.63 -19.29 31.15
C GLY A 855 -6.21 -17.83 31.29
N PHE A 856 -5.78 -17.22 30.20
CA PHE A 856 -5.49 -15.78 30.12
C PHE A 856 -6.74 -15.06 30.58
N ARG A 857 -7.88 -15.32 29.89
CA ARG A 857 -9.26 -15.31 30.40
C ARG A 857 -9.46 -14.84 31.84
N LYS A 858 -9.24 -15.83 32.67
CA LYS A 858 -9.45 -15.84 34.10
C LYS A 858 -8.35 -15.08 34.83
N ALA A 859 -7.08 -15.26 34.43
CA ALA A 859 -5.95 -14.57 35.04
C ALA A 859 -6.10 -13.04 34.96
N TRP A 860 -6.59 -12.48 33.85
CA TRP A 860 -6.86 -11.04 33.76
C TRP A 860 -7.99 -10.56 34.67
N GLN A 861 -9.07 -11.34 34.77
CA GLN A 861 -10.20 -11.03 35.66
C GLN A 861 -9.75 -11.04 37.13
N GLU A 862 -8.83 -11.95 37.46
CA GLU A 862 -8.21 -12.09 38.79
C GLU A 862 -7.02 -11.13 39.01
N ARG A 863 -6.65 -10.33 37.99
CA ARG A 863 -5.48 -9.44 37.97
C ARG A 863 -4.13 -10.15 38.17
N ASP A 864 -4.06 -11.43 37.83
CA ASP A 864 -2.84 -12.23 37.79
C ASP A 864 -2.11 -12.04 36.45
N TYR A 865 -1.48 -10.88 36.31
CA TYR A 865 -0.69 -10.54 35.12
C TYR A 865 0.58 -11.38 34.99
N ASP A 866 1.09 -11.89 36.11
CA ASP A 866 2.31 -12.70 36.15
C ASP A 866 2.12 -14.04 35.45
N THR A 867 0.98 -14.69 35.70
CA THR A 867 0.63 -15.95 35.03
C THR A 867 0.46 -15.76 33.52
N ILE A 868 -0.13 -14.64 33.08
CA ILE A 868 -0.26 -14.30 31.65
C ILE A 868 1.12 -14.20 30.99
N ILE A 869 2.02 -13.39 31.57
CA ILE A 869 3.37 -13.19 31.03
C ILE A 869 4.17 -14.50 31.06
N ALA A 870 4.10 -15.25 32.15
CA ALA A 870 4.84 -16.50 32.33
C ALA A 870 4.43 -17.56 31.32
N VAL A 871 3.14 -17.73 31.06
CA VAL A 871 2.65 -18.70 30.07
C VAL A 871 2.83 -18.18 28.64
N ALA A 872 2.64 -16.87 28.38
CA ALA A 872 2.91 -16.27 27.08
C ALA A 872 4.37 -16.49 26.63
N ASN A 873 5.33 -16.34 27.54
CA ASN A 873 6.74 -16.62 27.26
C ASN A 873 7.02 -18.07 26.86
N LYS A 874 6.16 -19.01 27.28
CA LYS A 874 6.25 -20.43 26.88
C LYS A 874 5.55 -20.70 25.54
N ILE A 875 4.78 -19.77 24.98
CA ILE A 875 4.13 -19.96 23.68
C ILE A 875 5.10 -19.54 22.57
N PRO A 876 5.19 -20.26 21.43
CA PRO A 876 5.98 -19.81 20.29
C PRO A 876 5.55 -18.41 19.83
N ASP A 877 6.50 -17.50 19.64
CA ASP A 877 6.21 -16.08 19.41
C ASP A 877 5.32 -15.85 18.18
N VAL A 878 5.52 -16.66 17.13
CA VAL A 878 4.66 -16.67 15.93
C VAL A 878 3.19 -16.93 16.29
N VAL A 879 2.90 -17.90 17.17
CA VAL A 879 1.53 -18.23 17.56
C VAL A 879 0.94 -17.17 18.48
N LEU A 880 1.74 -16.62 19.39
CA LEU A 880 1.32 -15.53 20.27
C LEU A 880 0.96 -14.27 19.46
N GLN A 881 1.74 -13.94 18.43
CA GLN A 881 1.54 -12.78 17.55
C GLN A 881 0.42 -12.99 16.54
N GLU A 882 0.17 -14.23 16.10
CA GLU A 882 -0.91 -14.57 15.17
C GLU A 882 -2.30 -14.60 15.84
N ASP A 883 -2.37 -14.64 17.18
CA ASP A 883 -3.60 -14.64 17.96
C ASP A 883 -3.88 -13.26 18.60
N PRO A 884 -4.81 -12.45 18.06
CA PRO A 884 -5.07 -11.09 18.55
C PRO A 884 -5.54 -11.05 20.01
N LYS A 885 -6.20 -12.12 20.50
CA LYS A 885 -6.67 -12.18 21.88
C LYS A 885 -5.50 -12.43 22.82
N LEU A 886 -4.65 -13.41 22.53
CA LEU A 886 -3.49 -13.68 23.38
C LEU A 886 -2.50 -12.52 23.41
N LEU A 887 -2.23 -11.91 22.24
CA LEU A 887 -1.35 -10.76 22.12
C LEU A 887 -1.89 -9.55 22.91
N MET A 888 -3.18 -9.23 22.76
CA MET A 888 -3.82 -8.15 23.52
C MET A 888 -3.64 -8.34 25.04
N TRP A 889 -3.85 -9.56 25.54
CA TRP A 889 -3.78 -9.84 26.97
C TRP A 889 -2.34 -9.78 27.49
N TYR A 890 -1.39 -10.27 26.68
CA TYR A 890 0.03 -10.20 26.97
C TYR A 890 0.55 -8.75 27.00
N ASP A 891 0.26 -7.96 25.97
CA ASP A 891 0.71 -6.56 25.86
C ASP A 891 0.11 -5.69 26.97
N GLN A 892 -1.17 -5.91 27.29
CA GLN A 892 -1.83 -5.22 28.40
C GLN A 892 -1.27 -5.66 29.77
N ALA A 893 -0.93 -6.95 29.94
CA ALA A 893 -0.29 -7.44 31.16
C ALA A 893 1.12 -6.83 31.35
N LEU A 894 1.92 -6.73 30.28
CA LEU A 894 3.21 -6.04 30.28
C LEU A 894 3.05 -4.55 30.65
N THR A 895 2.11 -3.86 30.01
CA THR A 895 1.85 -2.43 30.26
C THR A 895 1.42 -2.17 31.71
N ARG A 896 0.63 -3.08 32.31
CA ARG A 896 0.10 -2.96 33.68
C ARG A 896 1.13 -3.34 34.75
N LYS A 897 2.08 -4.22 34.45
CA LYS A 897 3.15 -4.62 35.36
C LYS A 897 4.31 -3.60 35.41
N GLY A 898 4.37 -2.70 34.42
CA GLY A 898 5.43 -1.70 34.26
C GLY A 898 6.40 -2.17 33.16
N GLY A 899 6.61 -1.31 32.16
CA GLY A 899 7.45 -1.58 30.99
C GLY A 899 8.92 -1.81 31.29
#